data_AF-A0A1E4NCZ3-F1
#
_entry.id   AF-A0A1E4NCZ3-F1
#
_cell.length_a   1.000
_cell.length_b   1.000
_cell.length_c   1.000
_cell.angle_alpha   90.00
_cell.angle_beta   90.00
_cell.angle_gamma   90.00
#
_symmetry.space_group_name_H-M   'P 1'
#
loop_
_entity.id
_entity.type
_entity.pdbx_description
1 polymer ?
#
loop_
_entity_poly.entity_id
_entity_poly.type
_entity_poly.pdbx_seq_one_letter_code
_entity_poly.pdbx_strand_id
1 'polypeptide(L)'
;MVAIKDFFALAQLAEASYSKFDELGDRDALINDGKGFSATQADLFLADWQLVAGGHQPNTASGFSSTLFKSLDTGGGYVLAIRGTEPTTQLFKDLVEADMADIVADGIVIDQSVDLYNEWKRITSTGAYTAAKLVTLTDETAAYALAKAGQFVPGFNMAADIYLTYLRARTDIIIDEPSGRVRTLQFESSATLFSDGRQTGLGLAADIAAQGITVTGHSLGGHLADIFDRLFAGAGADAFKINGAGFATGSVAGVSDNAATNIRNLFGMLGGAASFDGSGNLNLYGDKNPEIVTMNGPGLFQQGGHEAIFIEQDSFIQDVFGHGASQITDSLAVFDLLIGLDGGLQSATPQAALAKLNPLFEAASNDTAFSLESLVGALGRLFTGNGLIAQDDRESLYGLINDIKQTTLYRQSEGLLTIQPLTEFDAAIIAGKAQQSTADGLAYRYALVNLNPFALTGDASLYASHNAAGQFDLYDPATGQGTLTAQYLKDRAKMLSWKMQYDTGAEDADDDPLGILSRNDKPYTEDWDSWAITGNWDFIDHAALVGGSPLKLTIDGVDWPPAPSHQIAFGTNNADNLHGGALDDNLYGGGGADILTGGGGNDYLEGGTGYDTYVINAGNGFDTIVDVDGLGVVKLGGIDAKGSATPGLNTLDWHAVDSDTWVDQRNGITYTRSVVSGETRLLVKQGDSSVLIKGWSDDALGIVLGAGAPATASNSLIGTQSVDQLINLDMAGWDEIVDAGGIHNQAIPGWRNRYEGQGGADLIWTDFVDDIVDGGSGNDYILALGGGADIISGGGDDDYIHIGDPDPLNDGGAAGLQHIPNNNRDFIPLDNKTFVEGGGGNDTITVTRRYWPLDIALDGPFAGTAFSLQQAGDTTVADVAWGAEFTGCRFFPGPARWAGFQLHWLGTRWCQPGAERGWATEPVCNFPVFHH
;
A
#
# COMPACT_ATOMS: atom_id res chain seq x y z
N MET A 1 17.61 -24.72 -12.00
CA MET A 1 17.22 -23.53 -11.23
C MET A 1 15.85 -23.84 -10.67
N VAL A 2 15.76 -23.95 -9.34
CA VAL A 2 14.53 -24.28 -8.63
C VAL A 2 13.49 -23.19 -8.89
N ALA A 3 12.27 -23.56 -9.28
CA ALA A 3 11.20 -22.59 -9.51
C ALA A 3 10.68 -22.09 -8.15
N ILE A 4 10.24 -20.84 -8.07
CA ILE A 4 9.78 -20.27 -6.79
C ILE A 4 8.62 -21.05 -6.16
N LYS A 5 7.77 -21.68 -6.99
CA LYS A 5 6.69 -22.57 -6.55
C LYS A 5 7.17 -23.77 -5.73
N ASP A 6 8.44 -24.19 -5.88
CA ASP A 6 8.98 -25.35 -5.16
C ASP A 6 9.54 -24.94 -3.78
N PHE A 7 9.64 -23.65 -3.48
CA PHE A 7 10.33 -23.15 -2.29
C PHE A 7 9.60 -23.45 -1.00
N PHE A 8 8.27 -23.38 -1.01
CA PHE A 8 7.47 -23.73 0.16
C PHE A 8 7.70 -25.20 0.57
N ALA A 9 7.68 -26.13 -0.38
CA ALA A 9 7.94 -27.54 -0.11
C ALA A 9 9.34 -27.76 0.48
N LEU A 10 10.36 -27.10 -0.08
CA LEU A 10 11.74 -27.20 0.41
C LEU A 10 11.93 -26.54 1.78
N ALA A 11 11.21 -25.45 2.07
CA ALA A 11 11.21 -24.80 3.37
C ALA A 11 10.61 -25.68 4.47
N GLN A 12 9.47 -26.30 4.19
CA GLN A 12 8.88 -27.28 5.09
C GLN A 12 9.86 -28.43 5.37
N LEU A 13 10.55 -28.94 4.35
CA LEU A 13 11.55 -30.00 4.55
C LEU A 13 12.71 -29.54 5.43
N ALA A 14 13.20 -28.31 5.25
CA ALA A 14 14.23 -27.72 6.10
C ALA A 14 13.77 -27.54 7.55
N GLU A 15 12.55 -27.06 7.78
CA GLU A 15 11.95 -26.96 9.12
C GLU A 15 11.75 -28.34 9.75
N ALA A 16 11.21 -29.30 8.99
CA ALA A 16 10.98 -30.68 9.43
C ALA A 16 12.29 -31.38 9.89
N SER A 17 13.45 -30.95 9.41
CA SER A 17 14.75 -31.50 9.84
C SER A 17 15.06 -31.29 11.33
N TYR A 18 14.37 -30.37 12.01
CA TYR A 18 14.46 -30.14 13.45
C TYR A 18 13.61 -31.11 14.29
N SER A 19 12.78 -31.93 13.65
CA SER A 19 11.86 -32.86 14.30
C SER A 19 12.58 -34.09 14.88
N LYS A 20 12.00 -34.67 15.94
CA LYS A 20 12.55 -35.82 16.67
C LYS A 20 11.99 -37.15 16.20
N PHE A 21 12.28 -37.50 14.95
CA PHE A 21 11.76 -38.73 14.30
C PHE A 21 12.27 -40.04 14.94
N ASP A 22 13.29 -39.97 15.78
CA ASP A 22 13.80 -41.10 16.56
C ASP A 22 13.08 -41.30 17.91
N GLU A 23 12.35 -40.28 18.39
CA GLU A 23 11.64 -40.30 19.68
C GLU A 23 10.12 -40.50 19.52
N LEU A 24 9.53 -39.95 18.45
CA LEU A 24 8.07 -39.86 18.26
C LEU A 24 7.64 -40.47 16.91
N GLY A 25 6.35 -40.74 16.75
CA GLY A 25 5.79 -41.10 15.44
C GLY A 25 5.83 -39.91 14.48
N ASP A 26 5.97 -40.15 13.17
CA ASP A 26 6.26 -39.11 12.15
C ASP A 26 5.42 -37.83 12.30
N ARG A 27 4.10 -37.97 12.46
CA ARG A 27 3.19 -36.82 12.63
C ARG A 27 3.42 -36.06 13.93
N ASP A 28 3.56 -36.78 15.04
CA ASP A 28 3.79 -36.18 16.37
C ASP A 28 5.18 -35.54 16.45
N ALA A 29 6.17 -36.12 15.76
CA ALA A 29 7.51 -35.58 15.64
C ALA A 29 7.52 -34.22 14.93
N LEU A 30 6.72 -34.05 13.86
CA LEU A 30 6.62 -32.80 13.11
C LEU A 30 5.97 -31.67 13.92
N ILE A 31 4.95 -31.97 14.72
CA ILE A 31 4.25 -30.97 15.55
C ILE A 31 5.15 -30.49 16.71
N ASN A 32 6.05 -31.36 17.19
CA ASN A 32 7.14 -31.02 18.11
C ASN A 32 6.69 -30.24 19.36
N ASP A 33 5.71 -30.78 20.11
CA ASP A 33 5.13 -30.18 21.32
C ASP A 33 4.66 -28.71 21.15
N GLY A 34 4.23 -28.34 19.94
CA GLY A 34 3.73 -26.99 19.62
C GLY A 34 4.79 -25.98 19.19
N LYS A 35 6.01 -26.43 18.91
CA LYS A 35 7.12 -25.60 18.38
C LYS A 35 7.52 -25.92 16.94
N GLY A 36 6.88 -26.93 16.34
CA GLY A 36 7.09 -27.31 14.95
C GLY A 36 5.87 -26.97 14.11
N PHE A 37 5.49 -27.87 13.22
CA PHE A 37 4.35 -27.69 12.34
C PHE A 37 3.03 -27.54 13.09
N SER A 38 2.08 -26.84 12.46
CA SER A 38 0.68 -26.97 12.85
C SER A 38 0.17 -28.39 12.54
N ALA A 39 -0.96 -28.79 13.14
CA ALA A 39 -1.54 -30.11 12.91
C ALA A 39 -1.98 -30.26 11.45
N THR A 40 -2.62 -29.23 10.88
CA THR A 40 -2.99 -29.21 9.46
C THR A 40 -1.76 -29.26 8.56
N GLN A 41 -0.71 -28.49 8.86
CA GLN A 41 0.54 -28.51 8.08
C GLN A 41 1.20 -29.89 8.10
N ALA A 42 1.27 -30.55 9.26
CA ALA A 42 1.85 -31.90 9.37
C ALA A 42 1.09 -32.94 8.55
N ASP A 43 -0.24 -32.87 8.53
CA ASP A 43 -1.07 -33.78 7.74
C ASP A 43 -0.89 -33.56 6.23
N LEU A 44 -0.82 -32.31 5.79
CA LEU A 44 -0.54 -31.97 4.38
C LEU A 44 0.87 -32.40 3.98
N PHE A 45 1.88 -32.13 4.81
CA PHE A 45 3.25 -32.52 4.55
C PHE A 45 3.40 -34.05 4.37
N LEU A 46 2.76 -34.84 5.23
CA LEU A 46 2.81 -36.30 5.16
C LEU A 46 1.96 -36.89 4.01
N ALA A 47 1.11 -36.09 3.37
CA ALA A 47 0.44 -36.49 2.14
C ALA A 47 1.38 -36.46 0.91
N ASP A 48 2.40 -35.60 0.96
CA ASP A 48 3.35 -35.37 -0.15
C ASP A 48 4.72 -36.02 0.08
N TRP A 49 5.09 -36.25 1.34
CA TRP A 49 6.42 -36.72 1.73
C TRP A 49 6.37 -37.94 2.64
N GLN A 50 7.31 -38.86 2.42
CA GLN A 50 7.57 -39.97 3.33
C GLN A 50 9.01 -39.93 3.84
N LEU A 51 9.19 -40.28 5.11
CA LEU A 51 10.49 -40.51 5.69
C LEU A 51 11.09 -41.81 5.13
N VAL A 52 12.33 -41.75 4.63
CA VAL A 52 13.03 -42.95 4.19
C VAL A 52 13.43 -43.79 5.41
N ALA A 53 13.12 -45.10 5.38
CA ALA A 53 13.45 -46.00 6.47
C ALA A 53 14.96 -46.00 6.79
N GLY A 54 15.32 -45.64 8.03
CA GLY A 54 16.71 -45.49 8.46
C GLY A 54 17.43 -44.24 7.91
N GLY A 55 16.70 -43.37 7.19
CA GLY A 55 17.19 -42.14 6.57
C GLY A 55 17.23 -40.92 7.50
N HIS A 56 16.78 -41.05 8.76
CA HIS A 56 17.02 -40.05 9.80
C HIS A 56 18.33 -40.35 10.52
N GLN A 57 19.23 -39.37 10.54
CA GLN A 57 20.47 -39.35 11.28
C GLN A 57 20.32 -38.36 12.44
N PRO A 58 20.15 -38.83 13.69
CA PRO A 58 19.99 -37.95 14.84
C PRO A 58 21.30 -37.21 15.15
N ASN A 59 21.21 -36.20 16.03
CA ASN A 59 22.33 -35.33 16.41
C ASN A 59 23.61 -36.11 16.72
N THR A 60 24.65 -35.87 15.92
CA THR A 60 26.01 -36.37 16.20
C THR A 60 26.67 -35.53 17.29
N ALA A 61 27.87 -35.94 17.72
CA ALA A 61 28.65 -35.18 18.69
C ALA A 61 29.10 -33.80 18.19
N SER A 62 29.09 -33.55 16.87
CA SER A 62 29.36 -32.24 16.28
C SER A 62 28.11 -31.35 16.19
N GLY A 63 26.92 -31.88 16.52
CA GLY A 63 25.65 -31.20 16.31
C GLY A 63 25.05 -31.40 14.92
N PHE A 64 25.67 -32.20 14.04
CA PHE A 64 25.10 -32.55 12.74
C PHE A 64 23.88 -33.47 12.87
N SER A 65 22.80 -33.16 12.15
CA SER A 65 21.64 -34.04 11.98
C SER A 65 21.09 -33.90 10.56
N SER A 66 20.45 -34.95 10.05
CA SER A 66 19.81 -34.89 8.74
C SER A 66 18.66 -35.88 8.62
N THR A 67 17.72 -35.56 7.74
CA THR A 67 16.58 -36.42 7.44
C THR A 67 16.43 -36.56 5.94
N LEU A 68 16.43 -37.81 5.46
CA LEU A 68 16.16 -38.13 4.07
C LEU A 68 14.67 -38.39 3.84
N PHE A 69 14.05 -37.52 3.07
CA PHE A 69 12.67 -37.65 2.63
C PHE A 69 12.60 -38.12 1.18
N LYS A 70 11.46 -38.72 0.83
CA LYS A 70 11.11 -39.09 -0.53
C LYS A 70 9.75 -38.52 -0.87
N SER A 71 9.63 -37.89 -2.05
CA SER A 71 8.35 -37.41 -2.54
C SER A 71 7.43 -38.60 -2.89
N LEU A 72 6.14 -38.44 -2.60
CA LEU A 72 5.08 -39.39 -2.94
C LEU A 72 4.52 -39.16 -4.35
N ASP A 73 4.90 -38.06 -5.00
CA ASP A 73 4.51 -37.77 -6.37
C ASP A 73 5.11 -38.74 -7.39
N THR A 74 4.40 -38.94 -8.50
CA THR A 74 4.84 -39.85 -9.55
C THR A 74 6.07 -39.28 -10.27
N GLY A 75 7.25 -39.83 -9.98
CA GLY A 75 8.53 -39.34 -10.50
C GLY A 75 9.22 -38.35 -9.57
N GLY A 76 8.72 -38.15 -8.35
CA GLY A 76 9.35 -37.33 -7.32
C GLY A 76 10.68 -37.92 -6.81
N GLY A 77 11.62 -37.02 -6.50
CA GLY A 77 12.97 -37.35 -6.07
C GLY A 77 13.12 -37.53 -4.56
N TYR A 78 14.38 -37.59 -4.13
CA TYR A 78 14.76 -37.56 -2.71
C TYR A 78 15.09 -36.13 -2.27
N VAL A 79 14.83 -35.80 -1.00
CA VAL A 79 15.34 -34.56 -0.40
C VAL A 79 16.11 -34.88 0.87
N LEU A 80 17.37 -34.46 0.91
CA LEU A 80 18.18 -34.49 2.12
C LEU A 80 18.02 -33.15 2.84
N ALA A 81 17.22 -33.13 3.90
CA ALA A 81 17.06 -31.98 4.74
C ALA A 81 18.09 -32.02 5.88
N ILE A 82 18.95 -31.00 5.94
CA ILE A 82 20.08 -30.94 6.87
C ILE A 82 19.76 -29.94 7.98
N ARG A 83 19.97 -30.38 9.21
CA ARG A 83 19.86 -29.58 10.42
C ARG A 83 21.25 -29.32 10.99
N GLY A 84 21.48 -28.07 11.39
CA GLY A 84 22.60 -27.72 12.26
C GLY A 84 22.32 -28.07 13.73
N THR A 85 23.14 -27.53 14.63
CA THR A 85 23.05 -27.78 16.07
C THR A 85 21.69 -27.36 16.65
N GLU A 86 21.27 -28.06 17.69
CA GLU A 86 20.03 -27.75 18.42
C GLU A 86 20.19 -26.45 19.22
N PRO A 87 19.24 -25.49 19.15
CA PRO A 87 19.28 -24.33 20.02
C PRO A 87 19.09 -24.80 21.47
N THR A 88 20.12 -24.66 22.31
CA THR A 88 19.86 -24.68 23.75
C THR A 88 19.05 -23.44 24.12
N THR A 89 18.44 -23.45 25.31
CA THR A 89 17.49 -22.45 25.82
C THR A 89 17.99 -20.98 25.91
N GLN A 90 19.16 -20.67 25.35
CA GLN A 90 19.68 -19.31 25.16
C GLN A 90 20.04 -19.10 23.68
N LEU A 91 19.01 -18.89 22.85
CA LEU A 91 19.10 -18.82 21.38
C LEU A 91 20.15 -17.84 20.84
N PHE A 92 20.42 -16.71 21.53
CA PHE A 92 21.41 -15.74 21.08
C PHE A 92 22.87 -16.16 21.29
N LYS A 93 23.14 -17.06 22.24
CA LYS A 93 24.50 -17.52 22.54
C LYS A 93 24.92 -18.68 21.66
N ASP A 94 24.06 -19.67 21.44
CA ASP A 94 24.45 -20.82 20.62
C ASP A 94 24.58 -20.45 19.14
N LEU A 95 23.66 -19.62 18.62
CA LEU A 95 23.65 -19.25 17.20
C LEU A 95 24.85 -18.37 16.81
N VAL A 96 25.29 -17.47 17.71
CA VAL A 96 26.34 -16.49 17.43
C VAL A 96 27.72 -16.89 18.01
N GLU A 97 27.79 -17.56 19.17
CA GLU A 97 29.08 -17.80 19.85
C GLU A 97 29.75 -19.13 19.51
N ALA A 98 29.05 -20.16 19.01
CA ALA A 98 29.65 -21.48 18.71
C ALA A 98 29.80 -21.74 17.20
N ASP A 99 28.70 -21.93 16.48
CA ASP A 99 28.76 -22.39 15.08
C ASP A 99 29.13 -21.28 14.09
N MET A 100 28.61 -20.05 14.28
CA MET A 100 29.05 -18.90 13.51
C MET A 100 30.49 -18.50 13.83
N ALA A 101 30.92 -18.65 15.09
CA ALA A 101 32.30 -18.38 15.46
C ALA A 101 33.26 -19.33 14.73
N ASP A 102 32.88 -20.61 14.58
CA ASP A 102 33.64 -21.57 13.77
C ASP A 102 33.65 -21.21 12.28
N ILE A 103 32.53 -20.78 11.70
CA ILE A 103 32.52 -20.31 10.29
C ILE A 103 33.40 -19.06 10.12
N VAL A 104 33.31 -18.09 11.03
CA VAL A 104 34.12 -16.86 10.98
C VAL A 104 35.59 -17.14 11.21
N ALA A 105 35.92 -18.05 12.13
CA ALA A 105 37.30 -18.40 12.44
C ALA A 105 37.91 -19.32 11.38
N ASP A 106 37.25 -20.41 11.02
CA ASP A 106 37.79 -21.46 10.16
C ASP A 106 37.34 -21.38 8.70
N GLY A 107 36.43 -20.46 8.37
CA GLY A 107 35.80 -20.32 7.05
C GLY A 107 34.65 -21.29 6.80
N ILE A 108 34.55 -22.36 7.61
CA ILE A 108 33.69 -23.52 7.39
C ILE A 108 33.52 -24.31 8.69
N VAL A 109 32.38 -24.97 8.86
CA VAL A 109 32.15 -25.92 9.97
C VAL A 109 32.83 -27.27 9.72
N ILE A 110 34.06 -27.42 10.18
CA ILE A 110 34.91 -28.56 9.81
C ILE A 110 34.33 -29.90 10.27
N ASP A 111 33.90 -30.01 11.53
CA ASP A 111 33.43 -31.27 12.12
C ASP A 111 32.09 -31.70 11.51
N GLN A 112 31.11 -30.79 11.40
CA GLN A 112 29.83 -31.07 10.75
C GLN A 112 29.99 -31.40 9.25
N SER A 113 30.96 -30.80 8.55
CA SER A 113 31.27 -31.14 7.14
C SER A 113 31.72 -32.59 6.98
N VAL A 114 32.50 -33.12 7.93
CA VAL A 114 32.96 -34.52 7.91
C VAL A 114 31.81 -35.47 8.23
N ASP A 115 30.92 -35.10 9.15
CA ASP A 115 29.71 -35.86 9.43
C ASP A 115 28.75 -35.90 8.22
N LEU A 116 28.54 -34.76 7.54
CA LEU A 116 27.80 -34.69 6.28
C LEU A 116 28.39 -35.61 5.21
N TYR A 117 29.72 -35.61 5.07
CA TYR A 117 30.40 -36.52 4.13
C TYR A 117 30.09 -37.98 4.45
N ASN A 118 30.22 -38.35 5.73
CA ASN A 118 29.98 -39.71 6.19
C ASN A 118 28.52 -40.13 6.02
N GLU A 119 27.58 -39.21 6.21
CA GLU A 119 26.15 -39.47 6.02
C GLU A 119 25.83 -39.70 4.55
N TRP A 120 26.38 -38.90 3.63
CA TRP A 120 26.21 -39.15 2.20
C TRP A 120 26.78 -40.51 1.77
N LYS A 121 27.94 -40.90 2.32
CA LYS A 121 28.49 -42.24 2.10
C LYS A 121 27.59 -43.32 2.67
N ARG A 122 26.95 -43.10 3.82
CA ARG A 122 25.95 -44.01 4.39
C ARG A 122 24.76 -44.18 3.46
N ILE A 123 24.16 -43.08 3.01
CA ILE A 123 22.97 -43.10 2.14
C ILE A 123 23.24 -43.88 0.84
N THR A 124 24.40 -43.63 0.22
CA THR A 124 24.70 -44.16 -1.12
C THR A 124 25.29 -45.58 -1.11
N SER A 125 25.99 -45.98 -0.05
CA SER A 125 26.70 -47.27 -0.04
C SER A 125 25.80 -48.43 0.39
N THR A 126 26.07 -49.63 -0.11
CA THR A 126 25.48 -50.87 0.42
C THR A 126 26.43 -51.49 1.45
N GLY A 127 25.96 -51.73 2.68
CA GLY A 127 26.79 -52.37 3.71
C GLY A 127 27.82 -51.43 4.33
N ALA A 128 28.94 -51.97 4.83
CA ALA A 128 30.01 -51.15 5.38
C ALA A 128 30.68 -50.29 4.29
N TYR A 129 31.04 -49.06 4.63
CA TYR A 129 31.61 -48.07 3.72
C TYR A 129 32.88 -47.45 4.30
N THR A 130 33.62 -46.72 3.48
CA THR A 130 34.79 -45.96 3.93
C THR A 130 34.33 -44.61 4.48
N ALA A 131 34.53 -44.38 5.76
CA ALA A 131 34.18 -43.16 6.47
C ALA A 131 35.44 -42.33 6.79
N ALA A 132 35.29 -41.01 6.80
CA ALA A 132 36.32 -40.05 7.17
C ALA A 132 36.30 -39.76 8.69
N LYS A 133 37.47 -39.51 9.26
CA LYS A 133 37.69 -39.20 10.68
C LYS A 133 38.73 -38.10 10.82
N LEU A 134 38.42 -37.08 11.61
CA LEU A 134 39.37 -36.05 11.99
C LEU A 134 40.37 -36.59 13.02
N VAL A 135 41.66 -36.34 12.78
CA VAL A 135 42.75 -36.77 13.66
C VAL A 135 43.65 -35.58 13.96
N THR A 136 43.85 -35.29 15.24
CA THR A 136 44.76 -34.23 15.69
C THR A 136 46.22 -34.65 15.51
N LEU A 137 46.98 -33.81 14.82
CA LEU A 137 48.42 -33.93 14.66
C LEU A 137 49.10 -33.27 15.86
N THR A 138 49.54 -34.08 16.82
CA THR A 138 50.02 -33.60 18.13
C THR A 138 51.25 -32.69 18.01
N ASP A 139 52.21 -33.06 17.16
CA ASP A 139 53.46 -32.31 16.98
C ASP A 139 53.21 -30.98 16.27
N GLU A 140 52.42 -30.98 15.20
CA GLU A 140 52.00 -29.76 14.49
C GLU A 140 51.14 -28.85 15.36
N THR A 141 50.26 -29.40 16.20
CA THR A 141 49.45 -28.61 17.14
C THR A 141 50.32 -27.88 18.15
N ALA A 142 51.30 -28.57 18.74
CA ALA A 142 52.24 -27.94 19.67
C ALA A 142 53.11 -26.87 18.97
N ALA A 143 53.55 -27.15 17.74
CA ALA A 143 54.33 -26.22 16.93
C ALA A 143 53.53 -24.98 16.50
N TYR A 144 52.23 -25.15 16.17
CA TYR A 144 51.33 -24.07 15.82
C TYR A 144 51.14 -23.09 16.99
N ALA A 145 50.94 -23.61 18.21
CA ALA A 145 50.81 -22.78 19.40
C ALA A 145 52.05 -21.90 19.65
N LEU A 146 53.26 -22.46 19.47
CA LEU A 146 54.52 -21.71 19.58
C LEU A 146 54.62 -20.63 18.50
N ALA A 147 54.31 -20.97 17.25
CA ALA A 147 54.36 -20.04 16.13
C ALA A 147 53.36 -18.88 16.27
N LYS A 148 52.13 -19.16 16.73
CA LYS A 148 51.10 -18.13 16.98
C LYS A 148 51.52 -17.16 18.09
N ALA A 149 52.32 -17.62 19.06
CA ALA A 149 52.95 -16.77 20.09
C ALA A 149 54.19 -16.01 19.60
N GLY A 150 54.54 -16.09 18.31
CA GLY A 150 55.73 -15.45 17.73
C GLY A 150 57.05 -16.13 18.13
N GLN A 151 57.00 -17.36 18.65
CA GLN A 151 58.17 -18.08 19.13
C GLN A 151 58.79 -18.97 18.04
N PHE A 152 60.11 -19.17 18.13
CA PHE A 152 60.80 -20.14 17.30
C PHE A 152 60.23 -21.55 17.52
N VAL A 153 60.05 -22.32 16.45
CA VAL A 153 59.44 -23.66 16.46
C VAL A 153 60.54 -24.72 16.43
N PRO A 154 60.94 -25.33 17.57
CA PRO A 154 62.15 -26.15 17.64
C PRO A 154 62.02 -27.48 16.89
N GLY A 155 60.84 -28.11 16.95
CA GLY A 155 60.59 -29.41 16.31
C GLY A 155 60.72 -29.39 14.79
N PHE A 156 60.52 -28.22 14.18
CA PHE A 156 60.63 -27.99 12.74
C PHE A 156 61.86 -27.15 12.37
N ASN A 157 62.57 -26.61 13.36
CA ASN A 157 63.72 -25.72 13.19
C ASN A 157 63.40 -24.50 12.29
N MET A 158 62.25 -23.87 12.52
CA MET A 158 61.74 -22.75 11.73
C MET A 158 61.41 -21.55 12.63
N ALA A 159 61.56 -20.34 12.09
CA ALA A 159 60.96 -19.14 12.67
C ALA A 159 59.43 -19.20 12.58
N ALA A 160 58.74 -18.47 13.47
CA ALA A 160 57.27 -18.49 13.59
C ALA A 160 56.55 -18.19 12.26
N ASP A 161 56.95 -17.10 11.59
CA ASP A 161 56.40 -16.63 10.31
C ASP A 161 56.62 -17.65 9.17
N ILE A 162 57.80 -18.25 9.13
CA ILE A 162 58.15 -19.30 8.17
C ILE A 162 57.30 -20.56 8.42
N TYR A 163 57.11 -20.95 9.67
CA TYR A 163 56.31 -22.13 10.01
C TYR A 163 54.82 -21.94 9.69
N LEU A 164 54.25 -20.76 9.99
CA LEU A 164 52.87 -20.44 9.60
C LEU A 164 52.69 -20.46 8.08
N THR A 165 53.65 -19.93 7.33
CA THR A 165 53.66 -19.99 5.87
C THR A 165 53.74 -21.44 5.36
N TYR A 166 54.61 -22.26 5.98
CA TYR A 166 54.74 -23.68 5.68
C TYR A 166 53.45 -24.45 5.92
N LEU A 167 52.79 -24.24 7.07
CA LEU A 167 51.50 -24.86 7.37
C LEU A 167 50.43 -24.47 6.35
N ARG A 168 50.30 -23.18 6.03
CA ARG A 168 49.29 -22.70 5.07
C ARG A 168 49.49 -23.24 3.64
N ALA A 169 50.72 -23.63 3.30
CA ALA A 169 51.04 -24.24 2.02
C ALA A 169 50.73 -25.74 1.95
N ARG A 170 50.53 -26.41 3.09
CA ARG A 170 50.12 -27.82 3.12
C ARG A 170 48.68 -27.98 2.63
N THR A 171 48.40 -29.09 1.97
CA THR A 171 47.07 -29.44 1.43
C THR A 171 46.40 -30.58 2.20
N ASP A 172 47.11 -31.19 3.14
CA ASP A 172 46.74 -32.40 3.87
C ASP A 172 46.41 -32.13 5.35
N ILE A 173 46.21 -30.86 5.72
CA ILE A 173 45.90 -30.44 7.08
C ILE A 173 44.77 -29.42 7.12
N ILE A 174 44.14 -29.31 8.28
CA ILE A 174 43.18 -28.29 8.65
C ILE A 174 43.66 -27.64 9.94
N ILE A 175 43.58 -26.31 10.01
CA ILE A 175 43.94 -25.54 11.20
C ILE A 175 42.63 -25.09 11.84
N ASP A 176 42.21 -25.79 12.88
CA ASP A 176 41.03 -25.45 13.69
C ASP A 176 41.47 -24.36 14.68
N GLU A 177 41.12 -23.12 14.37
CA GLU A 177 41.51 -21.93 15.13
C GLU A 177 40.87 -21.85 16.50
N PRO A 178 39.56 -22.14 16.68
CA PRO A 178 38.89 -22.10 17.98
C PRO A 178 39.55 -23.04 19.00
N SER A 179 39.87 -24.27 18.60
CA SER A 179 40.54 -25.24 19.49
C SER A 179 42.08 -25.14 19.47
N GLY A 180 42.64 -24.42 18.50
CA GLY A 180 44.09 -24.29 18.27
C GLY A 180 44.74 -25.58 17.76
N ARG A 181 43.97 -26.52 17.20
CA ARG A 181 44.44 -27.84 16.78
C ARG A 181 44.79 -27.85 15.30
N VAL A 182 45.91 -28.50 14.96
CA VAL A 182 46.19 -28.90 13.59
C VAL A 182 45.70 -30.33 13.39
N ARG A 183 44.82 -30.54 12.41
CA ARG A 183 44.12 -31.81 12.18
C ARG A 183 44.36 -32.30 10.75
N THR A 184 44.16 -33.60 10.52
CA THR A 184 44.13 -34.21 9.18
C THR A 184 42.96 -35.19 9.10
N LEU A 185 42.69 -35.73 7.91
CA LEU A 185 41.68 -36.76 7.70
C LEU A 185 42.31 -38.15 7.58
N GLN A 186 41.72 -39.11 8.27
CA GLN A 186 41.97 -40.54 8.07
C GLN A 186 40.69 -41.21 7.58
N PHE A 187 40.85 -42.22 6.73
CA PHE A 187 39.75 -42.99 6.19
C PHE A 187 39.79 -44.41 6.75
N GLU A 188 38.70 -44.81 7.38
CA GLU A 188 38.55 -46.11 8.04
C GLU A 188 37.22 -46.77 7.62
N SER A 189 37.02 -48.05 7.93
CA SER A 189 35.73 -48.69 7.71
C SER A 189 34.69 -48.16 8.70
N SER A 190 33.48 -47.87 8.23
CA SER A 190 32.32 -47.48 9.04
C SER A 190 32.03 -48.47 10.16
N ALA A 191 32.26 -49.76 9.94
CA ALA A 191 32.09 -50.82 10.92
C ALA A 191 33.06 -50.75 12.11
N THR A 192 34.20 -50.08 11.92
CA THR A 192 35.19 -49.83 12.99
C THR A 192 34.94 -48.48 13.66
N LEU A 193 34.50 -47.49 12.88
CA LEU A 193 34.39 -46.10 13.33
C LEU A 193 33.11 -45.83 14.14
N PHE A 194 31.99 -46.41 13.72
CA PHE A 194 30.69 -46.21 14.37
C PHE A 194 30.28 -47.44 15.17
N SER A 195 29.34 -47.29 16.10
CA SER A 195 28.77 -48.38 16.91
C SER A 195 27.24 -48.45 16.83
N ASP A 196 26.65 -47.64 15.97
CA ASP A 196 25.22 -47.43 15.80
C ASP A 196 24.79 -47.70 14.35
N GLY A 197 23.61 -47.22 13.96
CA GLY A 197 23.06 -47.37 12.61
C GLY A 197 23.96 -46.84 11.49
N ARG A 198 24.96 -46.01 11.80
CA ARG A 198 25.94 -45.50 10.82
C ARG A 198 26.94 -46.54 10.35
N GLN A 199 27.04 -47.70 10.99
CA GLN A 199 27.95 -48.75 10.51
C GLN A 199 27.59 -49.29 9.12
N THR A 200 26.31 -49.21 8.73
CA THR A 200 25.76 -49.85 7.53
C THR A 200 25.06 -48.83 6.64
N GLY A 201 25.41 -48.81 5.36
CA GLY A 201 24.79 -47.93 4.38
C GLY A 201 23.43 -48.42 3.86
N LEU A 202 22.64 -47.48 3.36
CA LEU A 202 21.25 -47.66 2.91
C LEU A 202 21.13 -48.19 1.48
N GLY A 203 22.18 -48.07 0.67
CA GLY A 203 22.23 -48.61 -0.69
C GLY A 203 21.41 -47.85 -1.72
N LEU A 204 21.15 -46.56 -1.51
CA LEU A 204 20.22 -45.76 -2.33
C LEU A 204 20.86 -45.10 -3.55
N ALA A 205 22.15 -45.36 -3.85
CA ALA A 205 22.84 -44.70 -4.96
C ALA A 205 22.14 -44.87 -6.31
N ALA A 206 21.65 -46.07 -6.63
CA ALA A 206 20.97 -46.33 -7.90
C ALA A 206 19.61 -45.63 -7.99
N ASP A 207 18.87 -45.61 -6.89
CA ASP A 207 17.55 -44.98 -6.82
C ASP A 207 17.65 -43.46 -6.89
N ILE A 208 18.62 -42.87 -6.18
CA ILE A 208 18.89 -41.43 -6.24
C ILE A 208 19.37 -41.03 -7.64
N ALA A 209 20.27 -41.81 -8.26
CA ALA A 209 20.71 -41.52 -9.63
C ALA A 209 19.56 -41.57 -10.65
N ALA A 210 18.50 -42.33 -10.37
CA ALA A 210 17.33 -42.46 -11.24
C ALA A 210 16.26 -41.39 -10.99
N GLN A 211 16.07 -40.96 -9.73
CA GLN A 211 14.97 -40.07 -9.31
C GLN A 211 15.43 -38.64 -8.98
N GLY A 212 16.73 -38.41 -8.86
CA GLY A 212 17.30 -37.13 -8.44
C GLY A 212 17.33 -36.96 -6.92
N ILE A 213 18.10 -35.97 -6.48
CA ILE A 213 18.15 -35.54 -5.09
C ILE A 213 18.22 -34.01 -5.01
N THR A 214 17.53 -33.44 -4.05
CA THR A 214 17.67 -32.02 -3.65
C THR A 214 18.21 -31.97 -2.23
N VAL A 215 18.98 -30.93 -1.91
CA VAL A 215 19.48 -30.71 -0.55
C VAL A 215 18.96 -29.38 -0.04
N THR A 216 18.48 -29.38 1.19
CA THR A 216 18.00 -28.15 1.82
C THR A 216 18.38 -28.09 3.29
N GLY A 217 18.40 -26.88 3.84
CA GLY A 217 18.62 -26.67 5.25
C GLY A 217 18.44 -25.20 5.63
N HIS A 218 18.18 -25.00 6.92
CA HIS A 218 18.04 -23.71 7.55
C HIS A 218 19.32 -23.31 8.31
N SER A 219 19.71 -22.04 8.27
CA SER A 219 20.86 -21.51 9.04
C SER A 219 22.15 -22.27 8.75
N LEU A 220 22.77 -22.90 9.76
CA LEU A 220 23.90 -23.81 9.60
C LEU A 220 23.61 -24.99 8.64
N GLY A 221 22.36 -25.49 8.62
CA GLY A 221 21.92 -26.49 7.65
C GLY A 221 22.01 -25.98 6.20
N GLY A 222 21.73 -24.70 5.97
CA GLY A 222 21.89 -24.04 4.67
C GLY A 222 23.36 -23.93 4.26
N HIS A 223 24.26 -23.65 5.21
CA HIS A 223 25.71 -23.70 4.97
C HIS A 223 26.18 -25.12 4.61
N LEU A 224 25.65 -26.15 5.29
CA LEU A 224 25.93 -27.54 4.99
C LEU A 224 25.37 -27.99 3.63
N ALA A 225 24.25 -27.42 3.18
CA ALA A 225 23.72 -27.65 1.84
C ALA A 225 24.69 -27.15 0.75
N ASP A 226 25.30 -25.97 0.92
CA ASP A 226 26.37 -25.50 0.02
C ASP A 226 27.60 -26.42 0.05
N ILE A 227 27.99 -26.91 1.23
CA ILE A 227 29.08 -27.87 1.36
C ILE A 227 28.76 -29.16 0.60
N PHE A 228 27.52 -29.65 0.70
CA PHE A 228 27.08 -30.85 -0.02
C PHE A 228 27.27 -30.68 -1.52
N ASP A 229 26.77 -29.57 -2.08
CA ASP A 229 26.85 -29.26 -3.50
C ASP A 229 28.30 -29.32 -4.01
N ARG A 230 29.24 -28.72 -3.26
CA ARG A 230 30.66 -28.75 -3.64
C ARG A 230 31.35 -30.10 -3.38
N LEU A 231 31.03 -30.80 -2.29
CA LEU A 231 31.60 -32.13 -2.01
C LEU A 231 31.15 -33.14 -3.06
N PHE A 232 29.92 -33.00 -3.56
CA PHE A 232 29.24 -33.99 -4.37
C PHE A 232 28.67 -33.40 -5.65
N ALA A 233 29.39 -32.49 -6.31
CA ALA A 233 28.96 -31.84 -7.56
C ALA A 233 28.54 -32.83 -8.67
N GLY A 234 29.06 -34.08 -8.63
CA GLY A 234 28.67 -35.16 -9.54
C GLY A 234 27.35 -35.86 -9.20
N ALA A 235 26.70 -35.52 -8.07
CA ALA A 235 25.40 -36.08 -7.66
C ALA A 235 24.22 -35.41 -8.39
N GLY A 236 24.43 -34.26 -9.02
CA GLY A 236 23.37 -33.51 -9.70
C GLY A 236 22.31 -32.97 -8.75
N ALA A 237 22.71 -32.58 -7.54
CA ALA A 237 21.80 -32.06 -6.53
C ALA A 237 21.61 -30.55 -6.70
N ASP A 238 20.37 -30.07 -6.61
CA ASP A 238 20.09 -28.64 -6.41
C ASP A 238 20.16 -28.34 -4.90
N ALA A 239 20.82 -27.23 -4.50
CA ALA A 239 20.87 -26.79 -3.11
C ALA A 239 19.97 -25.56 -2.87
N PHE A 240 18.97 -25.72 -2.00
CA PHE A 240 18.08 -24.64 -1.58
C PHE A 240 18.31 -24.28 -0.11
N LYS A 241 18.54 -23.00 0.17
CA LYS A 241 18.99 -22.55 1.48
C LYS A 241 18.01 -21.55 2.05
N ILE A 242 17.74 -21.71 3.33
CA ILE A 242 16.99 -20.74 4.11
C ILE A 242 17.92 -20.19 5.17
N ASN A 243 18.03 -18.86 5.23
CA ASN A 243 18.83 -18.18 6.24
C ASN A 243 20.28 -18.69 6.29
N GLY A 244 20.83 -19.17 5.16
CA GLY A 244 22.15 -19.80 5.12
C GLY A 244 23.29 -18.86 5.50
N ALA A 245 24.23 -19.33 6.32
CA ALA A 245 25.31 -18.51 6.87
C ALA A 245 26.45 -18.17 5.86
N GLY A 246 26.53 -18.83 4.71
CA GLY A 246 27.61 -18.60 3.74
C GLY A 246 29.00 -19.02 4.24
N PHE A 247 30.08 -18.50 3.66
CA PHE A 247 31.48 -18.87 4.00
C PHE A 247 32.32 -17.64 4.31
N ALA A 248 33.25 -17.74 5.28
CA ALA A 248 34.17 -16.64 5.55
C ALA A 248 35.43 -16.73 4.65
N THR A 249 35.80 -15.61 4.00
CA THR A 249 37.01 -15.53 3.17
C THR A 249 37.92 -14.37 3.57
N GLY A 250 38.63 -14.51 4.70
CA GLY A 250 39.90 -13.86 5.09
C GLY A 250 40.11 -12.34 4.91
N SER A 251 39.11 -11.56 4.49
CA SER A 251 39.29 -10.19 3.99
C SER A 251 39.01 -9.11 5.03
N VAL A 252 38.46 -9.49 6.20
CA VAL A 252 38.04 -8.59 7.29
C VAL A 252 38.83 -8.85 8.56
N ALA A 253 39.13 -7.77 9.28
CA ALA A 253 39.76 -7.84 10.60
C ALA A 253 38.92 -8.69 11.56
N GLY A 254 39.44 -9.85 11.98
CA GLY A 254 38.75 -10.81 12.86
C GLY A 254 38.50 -12.18 12.24
N VAL A 255 38.53 -12.30 10.91
CA VAL A 255 38.50 -13.59 10.19
C VAL A 255 39.91 -14.18 10.17
N SER A 256 40.07 -15.48 10.38
CA SER A 256 41.43 -16.06 10.37
C SER A 256 42.04 -16.04 8.97
N ASP A 257 43.35 -15.84 8.91
CA ASP A 257 44.17 -16.03 7.69
C ASP A 257 44.05 -17.46 7.11
N ASN A 258 43.52 -18.40 7.89
CA ASN A 258 43.47 -19.82 7.56
C ASN A 258 42.15 -20.25 6.92
N ALA A 259 41.11 -19.41 6.94
CA ALA A 259 39.77 -19.74 6.44
C ALA A 259 39.78 -20.31 5.00
N ALA A 260 40.39 -19.58 4.06
CA ALA A 260 40.51 -20.05 2.67
C ALA A 260 41.35 -21.33 2.52
N THR A 261 42.33 -21.54 3.42
CA THR A 261 43.17 -22.74 3.44
C THR A 261 42.37 -23.95 3.94
N ASN A 262 41.62 -23.79 5.03
CA ASN A 262 40.77 -24.84 5.59
C ASN A 262 39.72 -25.30 4.59
N ILE A 263 39.00 -24.36 3.95
CA ILE A 263 38.04 -24.65 2.88
C ILE A 263 38.73 -25.48 1.79
N ARG A 264 39.81 -24.97 1.19
CA ARG A 264 40.53 -25.67 0.10
C ARG A 264 40.97 -27.08 0.51
N ASN A 265 41.57 -27.21 1.69
CA ASN A 265 42.17 -28.47 2.13
C ASN A 265 41.10 -29.49 2.51
N LEU A 266 40.04 -29.09 3.21
CA LEU A 266 38.95 -30.00 3.60
C LEU A 266 38.26 -30.59 2.36
N PHE A 267 37.85 -29.74 1.40
CA PHE A 267 37.28 -30.22 0.15
C PHE A 267 38.27 -31.11 -0.63
N GLY A 268 39.55 -30.71 -0.72
CA GLY A 268 40.57 -31.51 -1.39
C GLY A 268 40.79 -32.89 -0.76
N MET A 269 40.80 -32.99 0.56
CA MET A 269 40.97 -34.26 1.28
C MET A 269 39.73 -35.16 1.19
N LEU A 270 38.52 -34.58 1.22
CA LEU A 270 37.26 -35.34 1.08
C LEU A 270 36.93 -35.70 -0.38
N GLY A 271 37.63 -35.12 -1.36
CA GLY A 271 37.45 -35.40 -2.79
C GLY A 271 36.37 -34.55 -3.46
N GLY A 272 36.05 -33.37 -2.91
CA GLY A 272 35.13 -32.41 -3.49
C GLY A 272 35.73 -31.56 -4.62
N ALA A 273 34.91 -30.71 -5.23
CA ALA A 273 35.31 -29.83 -6.31
C ALA A 273 36.24 -28.69 -5.86
N ALA A 274 37.05 -28.18 -6.79
CA ALA A 274 38.01 -27.10 -6.53
C ALA A 274 37.34 -25.76 -6.17
N SER A 275 36.10 -25.54 -6.63
CA SER A 275 35.27 -24.36 -6.39
C SER A 275 33.80 -24.77 -6.29
N PHE A 276 32.96 -23.89 -5.75
CA PHE A 276 31.50 -24.04 -5.82
C PHE A 276 31.01 -23.87 -7.26
N ASP A 277 29.93 -24.57 -7.60
CA ASP A 277 29.12 -24.23 -8.77
C ASP A 277 28.15 -23.13 -8.32
N GLY A 278 28.34 -21.92 -8.82
CA GLY A 278 27.47 -20.79 -8.46
C GLY A 278 26.10 -20.84 -9.14
N SER A 279 25.86 -21.82 -10.03
CA SER A 279 24.63 -21.93 -10.81
C SER A 279 23.59 -22.80 -10.10
N GLY A 280 22.41 -22.23 -9.84
CA GLY A 280 21.27 -22.97 -9.27
C GLY A 280 21.06 -22.80 -7.76
N ASN A 281 22.05 -22.28 -7.04
CA ASN A 281 21.95 -22.06 -5.58
C ASN A 281 21.25 -20.72 -5.28
N LEU A 282 20.26 -20.76 -4.39
CA LEU A 282 19.58 -19.58 -3.88
C LEU A 282 19.49 -19.68 -2.36
N ASN A 283 19.84 -18.59 -1.69
CA ASN A 283 19.61 -18.39 -0.28
C ASN A 283 18.47 -17.38 -0.09
N LEU A 284 17.35 -17.84 0.45
CA LEU A 284 16.29 -16.96 0.93
C LEU A 284 16.53 -16.59 2.39
N TYR A 285 16.39 -15.32 2.72
CA TYR A 285 16.48 -14.87 4.10
C TYR A 285 15.31 -13.95 4.44
N GLY A 286 14.88 -13.95 5.69
CA GLY A 286 13.82 -13.05 6.15
C GLY A 286 14.26 -11.59 6.01
N ASP A 287 13.42 -10.72 5.48
CA ASP A 287 13.71 -9.29 5.31
C ASP A 287 13.91 -8.54 6.65
N LYS A 288 13.41 -9.11 7.75
CA LYS A 288 13.65 -8.62 9.12
C LYS A 288 14.92 -9.20 9.76
N ASN A 289 15.60 -10.14 9.10
CA ASN A 289 16.83 -10.79 9.56
C ASN A 289 18.00 -9.79 9.66
N PRO A 290 18.72 -9.70 10.79
CA PRO A 290 19.92 -8.90 10.89
C PRO A 290 20.93 -9.46 9.91
N GLU A 291 21.33 -8.61 8.96
CA GLU A 291 22.17 -9.01 7.83
C GLU A 291 23.41 -9.80 8.29
N ILE A 292 23.91 -9.58 9.51
CA ILE A 292 25.07 -10.26 10.14
C ILE A 292 25.09 -11.79 9.98
N VAL A 293 23.94 -12.48 10.07
CA VAL A 293 23.91 -13.96 10.01
C VAL A 293 23.90 -14.48 8.58
N THR A 294 23.30 -13.73 7.66
CA THR A 294 23.13 -14.11 6.26
C THR A 294 23.91 -13.21 5.30
N MET A 295 24.89 -12.45 5.79
CA MET A 295 25.58 -11.41 5.02
C MET A 295 26.09 -11.93 3.68
N ASN A 296 25.99 -11.07 2.67
CA ASN A 296 26.73 -11.22 1.43
C ASN A 296 27.73 -10.07 1.29
N GLY A 297 28.76 -10.06 2.15
CA GLY A 297 29.64 -8.91 2.38
C GLY A 297 31.04 -9.33 2.85
N PRO A 298 31.87 -8.39 3.34
CA PRO A 298 33.30 -8.65 3.52
C PRO A 298 33.63 -9.70 4.60
N GLY A 299 32.66 -10.10 5.44
CA GLY A 299 32.80 -11.17 6.45
C GLY A 299 32.38 -12.56 5.95
N LEU A 300 31.11 -12.72 5.57
CA LEU A 300 30.51 -13.95 5.05
C LEU A 300 30.05 -13.75 3.61
N PHE A 301 30.29 -14.75 2.77
CA PHE A 301 29.98 -14.73 1.35
C PHE A 301 29.01 -15.86 1.00
N GLN A 302 27.89 -15.47 0.40
CA GLN A 302 26.86 -16.40 -0.06
C GLN A 302 27.27 -17.04 -1.38
N GLN A 303 26.93 -18.32 -1.57
CA GLN A 303 27.08 -18.98 -2.87
C GLN A 303 25.77 -18.86 -3.65
N GLY A 304 25.82 -18.35 -4.88
CA GLY A 304 24.63 -18.18 -5.71
C GLY A 304 23.79 -16.93 -5.36
N GLY A 305 22.48 -17.00 -5.63
CA GLY A 305 21.54 -15.91 -5.36
C GLY A 305 21.29 -15.70 -3.87
N HIS A 306 20.93 -14.46 -3.50
CA HIS A 306 20.66 -14.06 -2.11
C HIS A 306 19.51 -13.06 -2.12
N GLU A 307 18.31 -13.49 -1.71
CA GLU A 307 17.08 -12.70 -1.85
C GLU A 307 16.31 -12.63 -0.55
N ALA A 308 15.80 -11.44 -0.24
CA ALA A 308 14.96 -11.22 0.93
C ALA A 308 13.52 -11.68 0.65
N ILE A 309 12.91 -12.36 1.61
CA ILE A 309 11.48 -12.66 1.64
C ILE A 309 10.85 -11.94 2.83
N PHE A 310 9.67 -11.37 2.61
CA PHE A 310 8.87 -10.82 3.70
C PHE A 310 8.65 -11.87 4.79
N ILE A 311 8.90 -11.50 6.03
CA ILE A 311 8.47 -12.26 7.21
C ILE A 311 7.83 -11.33 8.24
N GLU A 312 6.90 -11.88 9.01
CA GLU A 312 6.29 -11.19 10.13
C GLU A 312 7.26 -11.03 11.30
N GLN A 313 7.20 -9.89 11.99
CA GLN A 313 7.92 -9.71 13.24
C GLN A 313 7.10 -10.36 14.36
N ASP A 314 7.37 -11.64 14.59
CA ASP A 314 6.67 -12.41 15.61
C ASP A 314 6.95 -11.87 17.04
N SER A 315 5.91 -11.78 17.86
CA SER A 315 6.01 -11.54 19.31
C SER A 315 6.17 -12.86 20.11
N PHE A 316 6.01 -14.00 19.44
CA PHE A 316 6.01 -15.33 20.00
C PHE A 316 7.41 -15.97 19.96
N ILE A 317 8.04 -16.02 21.14
CA ILE A 317 9.09 -16.99 21.53
C ILE A 317 10.36 -17.02 20.65
N GLN A 318 11.38 -16.32 21.14
CA GLN A 318 12.81 -16.66 21.00
C GLN A 318 13.45 -16.70 19.60
N ASP A 319 12.73 -16.49 18.50
CA ASP A 319 13.36 -16.46 17.18
C ASP A 319 14.13 -15.14 16.96
N VAL A 320 15.45 -15.29 16.81
CA VAL A 320 16.42 -14.20 16.76
C VAL A 320 16.14 -13.34 15.55
N PHE A 321 15.48 -12.20 15.76
CA PHE A 321 15.36 -11.10 14.80
C PHE A 321 15.01 -11.57 13.37
N GLY A 322 14.05 -12.46 13.14
CA GLY A 322 13.69 -12.89 11.78
C GLY A 322 14.56 -13.98 11.14
N HIS A 323 15.36 -14.68 11.95
CA HIS A 323 16.15 -15.86 11.55
C HIS A 323 15.42 -17.20 11.79
N GLY A 324 14.10 -17.20 12.05
CA GLY A 324 13.32 -18.42 12.29
C GLY A 324 13.01 -19.20 11.01
N ALA A 325 13.04 -20.54 11.09
CA ALA A 325 12.67 -21.41 9.97
C ALA A 325 11.15 -21.44 9.72
N SER A 326 10.35 -21.42 10.80
CA SER A 326 8.89 -21.37 10.77
C SER A 326 8.38 -20.11 10.08
N GLN A 327 8.93 -18.94 10.47
CA GLN A 327 8.56 -17.63 9.92
C GLN A 327 8.67 -17.59 8.39
N ILE A 328 9.80 -18.06 7.84
CA ILE A 328 9.98 -18.11 6.39
C ILE A 328 9.07 -19.15 5.74
N THR A 329 8.85 -20.30 6.40
CA THR A 329 7.96 -21.34 5.89
C THR A 329 6.51 -20.85 5.80
N ASP A 330 6.05 -20.06 6.77
CA ASP A 330 4.70 -19.52 6.81
C ASP A 330 4.49 -18.44 5.75
N SER A 331 5.44 -17.52 5.58
CA SER A 331 5.45 -16.61 4.44
C SER A 331 5.40 -17.38 3.13
N LEU A 332 6.24 -18.41 2.96
CA LEU A 332 6.27 -19.22 1.75
C LEU A 332 4.95 -19.97 1.49
N ALA A 333 4.20 -20.33 2.52
CA ALA A 333 2.88 -20.95 2.37
C ALA A 333 1.88 -19.99 1.68
N VAL A 334 1.90 -18.72 2.07
CA VAL A 334 1.03 -17.69 1.47
C VAL A 334 1.54 -17.31 0.07
N PHE A 335 2.86 -17.23 -0.12
CA PHE A 335 3.45 -17.07 -1.46
C PHE A 335 3.01 -18.18 -2.41
N ASP A 336 3.07 -19.44 -1.97
CA ASP A 336 2.65 -20.59 -2.78
C ASP A 336 1.16 -20.52 -3.16
N LEU A 337 0.30 -20.10 -2.22
CA LEU A 337 -1.12 -19.83 -2.50
C LEU A 337 -1.29 -18.77 -3.61
N LEU A 338 -0.55 -17.67 -3.54
CA LEU A 338 -0.61 -16.58 -4.53
C LEU A 338 -0.04 -17.00 -5.89
N ILE A 339 1.10 -17.70 -5.90
CA ILE A 339 1.73 -18.25 -7.11
C ILE A 339 0.79 -19.26 -7.79
N GLY A 340 0.05 -20.06 -7.01
CA GLY A 340 -0.95 -20.97 -7.55
C GLY A 340 -2.03 -20.27 -8.38
N LEU A 341 -2.40 -19.04 -8.03
CA LEU A 341 -3.42 -18.25 -8.74
C LEU A 341 -2.87 -17.54 -10.00
N ASP A 342 -1.65 -17.00 -9.94
CA ASP A 342 -1.08 -16.14 -10.98
C ASP A 342 -0.13 -16.90 -11.91
N GLY A 343 -0.57 -17.17 -13.14
CA GLY A 343 0.22 -17.90 -14.14
C GLY A 343 1.50 -17.18 -14.56
N GLY A 344 1.54 -15.85 -14.45
CA GLY A 344 2.75 -15.05 -14.65
C GLY A 344 3.79 -15.36 -13.57
N LEU A 345 3.36 -15.42 -12.31
CA LEU A 345 4.21 -15.76 -11.17
C LEU A 345 4.72 -17.20 -11.21
N GLN A 346 3.93 -18.17 -11.69
CA GLN A 346 4.37 -19.57 -11.86
C GLN A 346 5.60 -19.71 -12.78
N SER A 347 5.75 -18.80 -13.74
CA SER A 347 6.85 -18.77 -14.71
C SER A 347 7.92 -17.73 -14.41
N ALA A 348 7.72 -16.92 -13.37
CA ALA A 348 8.62 -15.85 -12.98
C ALA A 348 9.91 -16.40 -12.36
N THR A 349 11.00 -15.62 -12.46
CA THR A 349 12.18 -15.87 -11.65
C THR A 349 11.85 -15.60 -10.17
N PRO A 350 12.56 -16.25 -9.22
CA PRO A 350 12.35 -15.99 -7.80
C PRO A 350 12.42 -14.50 -7.44
N GLN A 351 13.38 -13.77 -8.01
CA GLN A 351 13.55 -12.32 -7.84
C GLN A 351 12.32 -11.52 -8.27
N ALA A 352 11.77 -11.83 -9.44
CA ALA A 352 10.64 -11.09 -9.98
C ALA A 352 9.36 -11.36 -9.16
N ALA A 353 9.19 -12.60 -8.71
CA ALA A 353 8.06 -12.97 -7.86
C ALA A 353 8.17 -12.34 -6.45
N LEU A 354 9.35 -12.36 -5.83
CA LEU A 354 9.61 -11.69 -4.54
C LEU A 354 9.42 -10.17 -4.63
N ALA A 355 9.93 -9.54 -5.68
CA ALA A 355 9.77 -8.10 -5.90
C ALA A 355 8.30 -7.67 -6.06
N LYS A 356 7.47 -8.53 -6.66
CA LYS A 356 6.03 -8.28 -6.83
C LYS A 356 5.24 -8.55 -5.54
N LEU A 357 5.60 -9.60 -4.80
CA LEU A 357 4.80 -10.05 -3.66
C LEU A 357 5.22 -9.43 -2.32
N ASN A 358 6.51 -9.21 -2.04
CA ASN A 358 6.94 -8.63 -0.75
C ASN A 358 6.19 -7.32 -0.40
N PRO A 359 6.04 -6.33 -1.31
CA PRO A 359 5.30 -5.11 -0.99
C PRO A 359 3.81 -5.34 -0.73
N LEU A 360 3.22 -6.40 -1.29
CA LEU A 360 1.83 -6.76 -1.05
C LEU A 360 1.61 -7.26 0.38
N PHE A 361 2.56 -8.02 0.93
CA PHE A 361 2.52 -8.45 2.32
C PHE A 361 2.63 -7.26 3.28
N GLU A 362 3.56 -6.34 3.01
CA GLU A 362 3.70 -5.11 3.80
C GLU A 362 2.43 -4.23 3.76
N ALA A 363 1.74 -4.19 2.63
CA ALA A 363 0.50 -3.42 2.49
C ALA A 363 -0.76 -4.15 3.01
N ALA A 364 -0.64 -5.37 3.55
CA ALA A 364 -1.78 -6.13 4.05
C ALA A 364 -2.23 -5.66 5.45
N SER A 365 -1.28 -5.26 6.30
CA SER A 365 -1.54 -4.81 7.67
C SER A 365 -0.39 -3.97 8.20
N ASN A 366 -0.70 -2.96 9.02
CA ASN A 366 0.25 -2.20 9.82
C ASN A 366 0.73 -2.96 11.07
N ASP A 367 0.01 -4.01 11.47
CA ASP A 367 0.49 -4.96 12.46
C ASP A 367 1.34 -6.01 11.76
N THR A 368 2.65 -5.91 11.95
CA THR A 368 3.63 -6.79 11.31
C THR A 368 3.53 -8.26 11.74
N ALA A 369 2.70 -8.60 12.73
CA ALA A 369 2.38 -9.97 13.13
C ALA A 369 1.00 -10.44 12.62
N PHE A 370 0.37 -9.69 11.71
CA PHE A 370 -0.96 -10.01 11.18
C PHE A 370 -1.09 -9.84 9.66
N SER A 371 0.01 -9.61 8.95
CA SER A 371 0.05 -9.41 7.50
C SER A 371 -0.33 -10.69 6.74
N LEU A 372 0.16 -11.86 7.14
CA LEU A 372 -0.13 -13.16 6.53
C LEU A 372 -1.61 -13.50 6.71
N GLU A 373 -2.13 -13.39 7.92
CA GLU A 373 -3.53 -13.64 8.27
C GLU A 373 -4.47 -12.67 7.55
N SER A 374 -4.10 -11.39 7.46
CA SER A 374 -4.89 -10.38 6.75
C SER A 374 -5.01 -10.72 5.27
N LEU A 375 -3.90 -11.11 4.63
CA LEU A 375 -3.87 -11.44 3.21
C LEU A 375 -4.60 -12.75 2.90
N VAL A 376 -4.36 -13.80 3.69
CA VAL A 376 -5.07 -15.09 3.55
C VAL A 376 -6.55 -14.92 3.90
N GLY A 377 -6.90 -14.10 4.89
CA GLY A 377 -8.27 -13.77 5.24
C GLY A 377 -9.02 -13.06 4.11
N ALA A 378 -8.36 -12.12 3.41
CA ALA A 378 -8.92 -11.47 2.23
C ALA A 378 -9.20 -12.46 1.08
N LEU A 379 -8.26 -13.37 0.80
CA LEU A 379 -8.47 -14.46 -0.16
C LEU A 379 -9.56 -15.43 0.32
N GLY A 380 -9.58 -15.75 1.61
CA GLY A 380 -10.59 -16.61 2.23
C GLY A 380 -12.00 -16.08 2.00
N ARG A 381 -12.23 -14.78 2.27
CA ARG A 381 -13.55 -14.14 2.01
C ARG A 381 -13.96 -14.31 0.56
N LEU A 382 -13.02 -14.15 -0.37
CA LEU A 382 -13.27 -14.29 -1.81
C LEU A 382 -13.58 -15.73 -2.24
N PHE A 383 -12.80 -16.71 -1.79
CA PHE A 383 -12.92 -18.10 -2.27
C PHE A 383 -13.90 -18.96 -1.46
N THR A 384 -13.97 -18.74 -0.15
CA THR A 384 -14.72 -19.59 0.80
C THR A 384 -15.92 -18.87 1.43
N GLY A 385 -15.93 -17.53 1.42
CA GLY A 385 -16.88 -16.72 2.19
C GLY A 385 -16.52 -16.55 3.67
N ASN A 386 -15.41 -17.14 4.14
CA ASN A 386 -14.88 -16.99 5.49
C ASN A 386 -13.45 -16.41 5.44
N GLY A 387 -13.09 -15.53 6.38
CA GLY A 387 -11.75 -14.95 6.40
C GLY A 387 -11.30 -14.47 7.77
N LEU A 388 -11.84 -15.07 8.84
CA LEU A 388 -11.39 -14.80 10.20
C LEU A 388 -10.26 -15.76 10.55
N ILE A 389 -9.07 -15.20 10.72
CA ILE A 389 -7.92 -15.87 11.33
C ILE A 389 -7.49 -14.99 12.50
N ALA A 390 -7.22 -15.60 13.65
CA ALA A 390 -6.67 -14.87 14.80
C ALA A 390 -5.16 -14.61 14.58
N GLN A 391 -4.66 -13.51 15.12
CA GLN A 391 -3.23 -13.19 15.10
C GLN A 391 -2.38 -14.32 15.69
N ASP A 392 -1.24 -14.60 15.06
CA ASP A 392 -0.29 -15.66 15.43
C ASP A 392 -0.92 -17.08 15.52
N ASP A 393 -2.02 -17.35 14.77
CA ASP A 393 -2.69 -18.66 14.74
C ASP A 393 -2.33 -19.47 13.50
N ARG A 394 -1.15 -20.13 13.56
CA ARG A 394 -0.61 -20.99 12.50
C ARG A 394 -1.55 -22.14 12.10
N GLU A 395 -2.34 -22.70 13.01
CA GLU A 395 -3.28 -23.76 12.67
C GLU A 395 -4.43 -23.22 11.81
N SER A 396 -5.00 -22.10 12.20
CA SER A 396 -6.07 -21.44 11.43
C SER A 396 -5.57 -20.91 10.08
N LEU A 397 -4.34 -20.39 10.02
CA LEU A 397 -3.69 -19.95 8.78
C LEU A 397 -3.60 -21.10 7.75
N TYR A 398 -2.98 -22.22 8.13
CA TYR A 398 -2.85 -23.38 7.24
C TYR A 398 -4.19 -24.05 6.93
N GLY A 399 -5.11 -24.07 7.91
CA GLY A 399 -6.49 -24.53 7.72
C GLY A 399 -7.19 -23.75 6.60
N LEU A 400 -7.15 -22.42 6.65
CA LEU A 400 -7.79 -21.59 5.63
C LEU A 400 -7.09 -21.67 4.27
N ILE A 401 -5.76 -21.73 4.22
CA ILE A 401 -5.01 -21.96 2.97
C ILE A 401 -5.49 -23.26 2.31
N ASN A 402 -5.61 -24.35 3.08
CA ASN A 402 -6.10 -25.62 2.57
C ASN A 402 -7.56 -25.51 2.10
N ASP A 403 -8.43 -24.90 2.89
CA ASP A 403 -9.84 -24.72 2.54
C ASP A 403 -10.00 -23.95 1.21
N ILE A 404 -9.23 -22.87 1.03
CA ILE A 404 -9.18 -22.10 -0.23
C ILE A 404 -8.78 -23.02 -1.39
N LYS A 405 -7.66 -23.75 -1.26
CA LYS A 405 -7.13 -24.65 -2.31
C LYS A 405 -8.11 -25.78 -2.68
N GLN A 406 -8.96 -26.23 -1.75
CA GLN A 406 -9.95 -27.28 -2.00
C GLN A 406 -11.21 -26.77 -2.71
N THR A 407 -11.45 -25.47 -2.76
CA THR A 407 -12.63 -24.91 -3.45
C THR A 407 -12.60 -25.23 -4.95
N THR A 408 -13.78 -25.39 -5.53
CA THR A 408 -13.91 -25.54 -6.99
C THR A 408 -13.45 -24.29 -7.71
N LEU A 409 -13.69 -23.11 -7.14
CA LEU A 409 -13.27 -21.81 -7.68
C LEU A 409 -11.75 -21.75 -7.81
N TYR A 410 -11.00 -22.00 -6.72
CA TYR A 410 -9.54 -21.98 -6.76
C TYR A 410 -8.98 -22.92 -7.83
N ARG A 411 -9.43 -24.18 -7.85
CA ARG A 411 -8.94 -25.18 -8.81
C ARG A 411 -9.30 -24.87 -10.27
N GLN A 412 -10.34 -24.08 -10.51
CA GLN A 412 -10.69 -23.61 -11.86
C GLN A 412 -9.89 -22.38 -12.26
N SER A 413 -9.45 -21.56 -11.29
CA SER A 413 -8.70 -20.33 -11.52
C SER A 413 -7.17 -20.50 -11.44
N GLU A 414 -6.68 -21.69 -11.08
CA GLU A 414 -5.26 -21.99 -10.93
C GLU A 414 -4.44 -21.63 -12.19
N GLY A 415 -3.48 -20.73 -12.02
CA GLY A 415 -2.63 -20.20 -13.10
C GLY A 415 -3.36 -19.36 -14.16
N LEU A 416 -4.65 -19.04 -13.97
CA LEU A 416 -5.44 -18.28 -14.94
C LEU A 416 -5.62 -16.81 -14.55
N LEU A 417 -5.35 -16.44 -13.29
CA LEU A 417 -5.52 -15.09 -12.80
C LEU A 417 -4.24 -14.29 -12.94
N THR A 418 -4.34 -12.99 -12.69
CA THR A 418 -3.20 -12.12 -12.42
C THR A 418 -3.45 -11.41 -11.11
N ILE A 419 -2.49 -11.52 -10.18
CA ILE A 419 -2.51 -10.72 -8.97
C ILE A 419 -1.99 -9.34 -9.35
N GLN A 420 -2.77 -8.31 -9.07
CA GLN A 420 -2.38 -6.93 -9.29
C GLN A 420 -2.22 -6.24 -7.92
N PRO A 421 -0.98 -6.12 -7.40
CA PRO A 421 -0.73 -5.29 -6.23
C PRO A 421 -1.17 -3.86 -6.50
N LEU A 422 -1.99 -3.29 -5.62
CA LEU A 422 -2.49 -1.92 -5.77
C LEU A 422 -1.49 -0.88 -5.26
N THR A 423 -0.45 -1.32 -4.55
CA THR A 423 0.73 -0.51 -4.19
C THR A 423 1.50 0.03 -5.39
N GLU A 424 1.30 -0.53 -6.60
CA GLU A 424 1.91 -0.07 -7.84
C GLU A 424 1.20 1.16 -8.47
N PHE A 425 0.05 1.58 -7.93
CA PHE A 425 -0.80 2.61 -8.51
C PHE A 425 -1.16 3.71 -7.51
N ASP A 426 -1.31 4.93 -8.02
CA ASP A 426 -1.98 5.99 -7.27
C ASP A 426 -3.51 5.78 -7.23
N ALA A 427 -4.17 6.50 -6.31
CA ALA A 427 -5.61 6.40 -6.12
C ALA A 427 -6.43 6.72 -7.39
N ALA A 428 -5.95 7.65 -8.24
CA ALA A 428 -6.66 8.05 -9.45
C ALA A 428 -6.65 6.93 -10.49
N ILE A 429 -5.52 6.24 -10.66
CA ILE A 429 -5.39 5.08 -11.55
C ILE A 429 -6.25 3.91 -11.03
N ILE A 430 -6.24 3.65 -9.72
CA ILE A 430 -7.08 2.59 -9.12
C ILE A 430 -8.56 2.89 -9.38
N ALA A 431 -9.02 4.12 -9.11
CA ALA A 431 -10.39 4.54 -9.36
C ALA A 431 -10.77 4.44 -10.85
N GLY A 432 -9.89 4.90 -11.75
CA GLY A 432 -10.09 4.82 -13.20
C GLY A 432 -10.20 3.38 -13.72
N LYS A 433 -9.47 2.43 -13.12
CA LYS A 433 -9.61 1.00 -13.41
C LYS A 433 -10.93 0.43 -12.87
N ALA A 434 -11.32 0.82 -11.66
CA ALA A 434 -12.59 0.41 -11.04
C ALA A 434 -13.82 0.94 -11.79
N GLN A 435 -13.72 2.07 -12.49
CA GLN A 435 -14.81 2.65 -13.28
C GLN A 435 -15.03 1.97 -14.65
N GLN A 436 -14.19 1.00 -15.02
CA GLN A 436 -14.36 0.28 -16.29
C GLN A 436 -15.45 -0.78 -16.18
N SER A 437 -16.40 -0.79 -17.12
CA SER A 437 -17.43 -1.84 -17.26
C SER A 437 -16.86 -3.14 -17.85
N THR A 438 -15.80 -3.66 -17.25
CA THR A 438 -15.08 -4.88 -17.66
C THR A 438 -14.99 -5.88 -16.50
N ALA A 439 -14.58 -7.11 -16.82
CA ALA A 439 -14.26 -8.16 -15.84
C ALA A 439 -13.20 -7.70 -14.84
N ASP A 440 -12.13 -7.08 -15.33
CA ASP A 440 -11.07 -6.56 -14.48
C ASP A 440 -11.57 -5.39 -13.63
N GLY A 441 -12.37 -4.48 -14.21
CA GLY A 441 -13.00 -3.40 -13.44
C GLY A 441 -13.83 -3.91 -12.25
N LEU A 442 -14.52 -5.05 -12.40
CA LEU A 442 -15.23 -5.70 -11.29
C LEU A 442 -14.27 -6.17 -10.18
N ALA A 443 -13.09 -6.70 -10.54
CA ALA A 443 -12.06 -7.07 -9.57
C ALA A 443 -11.54 -5.86 -8.77
N TYR A 444 -11.33 -4.71 -9.44
CA TYR A 444 -10.93 -3.47 -8.76
C TYR A 444 -12.04 -2.94 -7.85
N ARG A 445 -13.32 -3.00 -8.27
CA ARG A 445 -14.45 -2.62 -7.41
C ARG A 445 -14.55 -3.49 -6.17
N TYR A 446 -14.38 -4.81 -6.32
CA TYR A 446 -14.32 -5.73 -5.17
C TYR A 446 -13.17 -5.38 -4.22
N ALA A 447 -11.98 -5.10 -4.77
CA ALA A 447 -10.82 -4.72 -3.97
C ALA A 447 -11.06 -3.42 -3.18
N LEU A 448 -11.64 -2.40 -3.82
CA LEU A 448 -11.95 -1.12 -3.18
C LEU A 448 -13.00 -1.24 -2.07
N VAL A 449 -14.09 -1.96 -2.30
CA VAL A 449 -15.16 -2.11 -1.29
C VAL A 449 -14.69 -2.91 -0.08
N ASN A 450 -13.78 -3.86 -0.28
CA ASN A 450 -13.24 -4.71 0.80
C ASN A 450 -11.88 -4.23 1.34
N LEU A 451 -11.39 -3.08 0.88
CA LEU A 451 -10.06 -2.52 1.22
C LEU A 451 -8.91 -3.54 1.06
N ASN A 452 -8.95 -4.36 0.01
CA ASN A 452 -7.89 -5.31 -0.28
C ASN A 452 -6.72 -4.61 -1.00
N PRO A 453 -5.45 -4.84 -0.62
CA PRO A 453 -4.29 -4.21 -1.27
C PRO A 453 -3.96 -4.82 -2.65
N PHE A 454 -4.82 -5.69 -3.18
CA PHE A 454 -4.67 -6.35 -4.47
C PHE A 454 -6.02 -6.52 -5.18
N ALA A 455 -5.98 -6.60 -6.51
CA ALA A 455 -7.09 -7.09 -7.34
C ALA A 455 -6.69 -8.40 -8.03
N LEU A 456 -7.61 -9.36 -8.14
CA LEU A 456 -7.41 -10.59 -8.92
C LEU A 456 -8.12 -10.47 -10.26
N THR A 457 -7.37 -10.18 -11.31
CA THR A 457 -7.89 -9.94 -12.66
C THR A 457 -7.83 -11.21 -13.51
N GLY A 458 -8.53 -11.20 -14.65
CA GLY A 458 -8.51 -12.30 -15.63
C GLY A 458 -9.76 -13.19 -15.65
N ASP A 459 -10.56 -13.23 -14.58
CA ASP A 459 -11.79 -14.03 -14.52
C ASP A 459 -12.90 -13.37 -13.69
N ALA A 460 -13.92 -12.81 -14.35
CA ALA A 460 -15.09 -12.23 -13.67
C ALA A 460 -15.95 -13.26 -12.92
N SER A 461 -15.88 -14.54 -13.29
CA SER A 461 -16.73 -15.57 -12.67
C SER A 461 -16.39 -15.79 -11.19
N LEU A 462 -15.15 -15.47 -10.79
CA LEU A 462 -14.69 -15.44 -9.40
C LEU A 462 -15.56 -14.55 -8.51
N TYR A 463 -16.10 -13.47 -9.08
CA TYR A 463 -16.88 -12.46 -8.36
C TYR A 463 -18.39 -12.66 -8.51
N ALA A 464 -18.85 -13.64 -9.28
CA ALA A 464 -20.28 -13.78 -9.60
C ALA A 464 -21.16 -14.02 -8.36
N SER A 465 -20.71 -14.83 -7.41
CA SER A 465 -21.40 -15.06 -6.13
C SER A 465 -21.39 -13.82 -5.25
N HIS A 466 -20.30 -13.06 -5.30
CA HIS A 466 -20.12 -11.80 -4.56
C HIS A 466 -20.84 -10.63 -5.22
N ASN A 467 -21.27 -10.72 -6.47
CA ASN A 467 -22.02 -9.67 -7.15
C ASN A 467 -23.46 -10.09 -7.48
N ALA A 468 -24.01 -11.08 -6.76
CA ALA A 468 -25.32 -11.64 -7.07
C ALA A 468 -26.47 -10.61 -6.96
N ALA A 469 -26.30 -9.59 -6.13
CA ALA A 469 -27.24 -8.48 -5.94
C ALA A 469 -26.89 -7.22 -6.76
N GLY A 470 -25.84 -7.26 -7.60
CA GLY A 470 -25.36 -6.09 -8.33
C GLY A 470 -24.68 -5.03 -7.44
N GLN A 471 -24.25 -5.41 -6.23
CA GLN A 471 -23.64 -4.49 -5.24
C GLN A 471 -22.29 -3.91 -5.66
N PHE A 472 -21.68 -4.42 -6.74
CA PHE A 472 -20.50 -3.84 -7.37
C PHE A 472 -20.78 -3.31 -8.78
N ASP A 473 -22.05 -3.16 -9.16
CA ASP A 473 -22.42 -2.61 -10.46
C ASP A 473 -22.28 -1.09 -10.42
N LEU A 474 -21.76 -0.53 -11.52
CA LEU A 474 -21.57 0.91 -11.65
C LEU A 474 -22.93 1.60 -11.73
N TYR A 475 -23.09 2.66 -10.95
CA TYR A 475 -24.27 3.49 -11.00
C TYR A 475 -24.33 4.28 -12.31
N ASP A 476 -25.44 4.16 -13.02
CA ASP A 476 -25.77 4.94 -14.21
C ASP A 476 -26.92 5.92 -13.90
N PRO A 477 -26.63 7.23 -13.81
CA PRO A 477 -27.63 8.24 -13.45
C PRO A 477 -28.74 8.38 -14.49
N ALA A 478 -28.52 7.98 -15.74
CA ALA A 478 -29.55 8.05 -16.78
C ALA A 478 -30.61 6.96 -16.63
N THR A 479 -30.24 5.80 -16.05
CA THR A 479 -31.12 4.65 -15.90
C THR A 479 -31.52 4.35 -14.46
N GLY A 480 -30.83 4.93 -13.48
CA GLY A 480 -31.03 4.63 -12.06
C GLY A 480 -30.71 3.17 -11.75
N GLN A 481 -29.71 2.59 -12.41
CA GLN A 481 -29.28 1.20 -12.22
C GLN A 481 -27.84 1.16 -11.70
N GLY A 482 -27.52 0.12 -10.92
CA GLY A 482 -26.22 -0.03 -10.25
C GLY A 482 -26.16 0.73 -8.92
N THR A 483 -25.09 0.50 -8.16
CA THR A 483 -24.97 1.01 -6.78
C THR A 483 -23.71 1.84 -6.56
N LEU A 484 -22.62 1.58 -7.29
CA LEU A 484 -21.34 2.25 -7.04
C LEU A 484 -21.18 3.48 -7.91
N THR A 485 -21.24 4.66 -7.30
CA THR A 485 -21.01 5.93 -7.98
C THR A 485 -19.53 6.15 -8.31
N ALA A 486 -19.25 6.98 -9.32
CA ALA A 486 -17.88 7.35 -9.65
C ALA A 486 -17.17 8.07 -8.49
N GLN A 487 -17.92 8.84 -7.68
CA GLN A 487 -17.37 9.52 -6.53
C GLN A 487 -17.02 8.54 -5.40
N TYR A 488 -17.91 7.59 -5.08
CA TYR A 488 -17.63 6.51 -4.12
C TYR A 488 -16.33 5.79 -4.46
N LEU A 489 -16.14 5.43 -5.74
CA LEU A 489 -14.93 4.72 -6.17
C LEU A 489 -13.65 5.56 -6.05
N LYS A 490 -13.72 6.88 -6.31
CA LYS A 490 -12.59 7.80 -6.12
C LYS A 490 -12.19 7.88 -4.65
N ASP A 491 -13.16 8.05 -3.76
CA ASP A 491 -12.88 8.21 -2.34
C ASP A 491 -12.47 6.89 -1.68
N ARG A 492 -13.05 5.76 -2.10
CA ARG A 492 -12.57 4.42 -1.68
C ARG A 492 -11.14 4.16 -2.14
N ALA A 493 -10.77 4.57 -3.35
CA ALA A 493 -9.39 4.44 -3.83
C ALA A 493 -8.42 5.29 -3.01
N LYS A 494 -8.79 6.53 -2.65
CA LYS A 494 -8.00 7.37 -1.74
C LYS A 494 -7.82 6.71 -0.37
N MET A 495 -8.92 6.21 0.22
CA MET A 495 -8.88 5.52 1.51
C MET A 495 -7.94 4.32 1.47
N LEU A 496 -8.07 3.47 0.45
CA LEU A 496 -7.20 2.30 0.30
C LEU A 496 -5.74 2.70 0.09
N SER A 497 -5.45 3.73 -0.72
CA SER A 497 -4.09 4.23 -0.90
C SER A 497 -3.47 4.72 0.42
N TRP A 498 -4.21 5.46 1.24
CA TRP A 498 -3.75 5.86 2.58
C TRP A 498 -3.57 4.67 3.50
N LYS A 499 -4.52 3.72 3.51
CA LYS A 499 -4.40 2.48 4.30
C LYS A 499 -3.12 1.73 3.95
N MET A 500 -2.80 1.55 2.66
CA MET A 500 -1.57 0.86 2.24
C MET A 500 -0.29 1.61 2.63
N GLN A 501 -0.29 2.95 2.56
CA GLN A 501 0.85 3.74 3.06
C GLN A 501 1.05 3.55 4.56
N TYR A 502 -0.07 3.52 5.28
CA TYR A 502 -0.09 3.24 6.70
C TYR A 502 0.48 1.87 7.04
N ASP A 503 -0.01 0.84 6.35
CA ASP A 503 0.39 -0.56 6.54
C ASP A 503 1.87 -0.79 6.23
N THR A 504 2.38 -0.17 5.16
CA THR A 504 3.81 -0.29 4.80
C THR A 504 4.75 0.45 5.75
N GLY A 505 4.22 1.26 6.67
CA GLY A 505 5.01 2.05 7.62
C GLY A 505 5.84 3.12 6.92
N ALA A 506 5.31 3.75 5.86
CA ALA A 506 5.94 4.90 5.24
C ALA A 506 6.24 5.99 6.30
N GLU A 507 7.41 6.62 6.20
CA GLU A 507 7.86 7.61 7.18
C GLU A 507 6.87 8.76 7.25
N ASP A 508 6.50 9.12 8.49
CA ASP A 508 5.87 10.42 8.73
C ASP A 508 6.98 11.48 8.61
N ALA A 509 6.64 12.66 8.09
CA ALA A 509 7.59 13.72 7.79
C ALA A 509 8.32 14.28 9.03
N ASP A 510 7.87 13.99 10.26
CA ASP A 510 8.39 14.60 11.47
C ASP A 510 8.76 13.62 12.62
N ASP A 511 8.20 12.41 12.65
CA ASP A 511 8.15 11.61 13.88
C ASP A 511 9.36 10.69 14.15
N ASP A 512 10.30 10.54 13.22
CA ASP A 512 11.53 9.79 13.50
C ASP A 512 12.82 10.27 12.80
N PRO A 513 13.41 11.40 13.23
CA PRO A 513 14.71 11.84 12.73
C PRO A 513 15.90 10.94 13.17
N LEU A 514 15.67 9.87 13.94
CA LEU A 514 16.72 9.02 14.50
C LEU A 514 16.56 7.50 14.23
N GLY A 515 15.46 7.04 13.64
CA GLY A 515 15.16 5.64 13.37
C GLY A 515 14.99 4.76 14.62
N ILE A 516 14.50 5.31 15.74
CA ILE A 516 14.48 4.65 17.07
C ILE A 516 13.06 4.37 17.58
N LEU A 517 12.00 4.87 16.93
CA LEU A 517 10.61 4.56 17.32
C LEU A 517 10.04 3.42 16.47
N SER A 518 9.20 2.61 17.10
CA SER A 518 8.75 1.32 16.58
C SER A 518 7.65 1.49 15.52
N ARG A 519 7.70 0.70 14.44
CA ARG A 519 6.56 0.53 13.50
C ARG A 519 5.25 0.19 14.23
N ASN A 520 5.33 -0.37 15.45
CA ASN A 520 4.19 -0.84 16.25
C ASN A 520 3.46 0.26 17.03
N ASP A 521 3.89 1.52 16.97
CA ASP A 521 3.30 2.60 17.77
C ASP A 521 2.32 3.49 17.00
N LYS A 522 2.11 3.25 15.70
CA LYS A 522 1.15 4.01 14.89
C LYS A 522 -0.21 3.27 14.84
N PRO A 523 -1.21 3.61 15.68
CA PRO A 523 -2.58 3.14 15.53
C PRO A 523 -3.28 3.92 14.41
N TYR A 524 -4.17 3.31 13.63
CA TYR A 524 -4.92 4.01 12.56
C TYR A 524 -5.60 5.35 13.00
N THR A 525 -5.68 5.61 14.31
CA THR A 525 -6.12 6.84 14.96
C THR A 525 -5.03 7.88 15.33
N GLU A 526 -3.75 7.69 15.00
CA GLU A 526 -2.68 8.69 15.16
C GLU A 526 -2.56 9.53 13.89
N ASP A 527 -2.27 10.82 14.09
CA ASP A 527 -2.24 11.85 13.06
C ASP A 527 -1.07 11.57 12.11
N TRP A 528 -1.36 11.28 10.83
CA TRP A 528 -0.32 11.13 9.81
C TRP A 528 -0.02 12.50 9.20
N ASP A 529 1.14 13.08 9.52
CA ASP A 529 1.52 14.39 9.01
C ASP A 529 2.01 14.28 7.55
N SER A 530 1.40 15.07 6.66
CA SER A 530 1.80 15.11 5.27
C SER A 530 1.82 16.51 4.70
N TRP A 531 2.99 16.93 4.21
CA TRP A 531 3.14 18.17 3.47
C TRP A 531 2.59 18.10 2.03
N ALA A 532 2.16 16.92 1.59
CA ALA A 532 1.63 16.68 0.25
C ALA A 532 0.15 17.04 0.12
N ILE A 533 -0.58 17.18 1.24
CA ILE A 533 -2.00 17.51 1.25
C ILE A 533 -2.27 18.76 2.09
N THR A 534 -3.33 19.48 1.73
CA THR A 534 -3.84 20.66 2.46
C THR A 534 -5.10 20.25 3.21
N GLY A 535 -5.31 20.78 4.42
CA GLY A 535 -6.44 20.38 5.25
C GLY A 535 -6.19 19.08 6.02
N ASN A 536 -6.90 18.91 7.13
CA ASN A 536 -6.99 17.62 7.83
C ASN A 536 -8.11 16.75 7.24
N TRP A 537 -7.88 15.45 7.11
CA TRP A 537 -8.80 14.50 6.48
C TRP A 537 -8.99 13.24 7.31
N ASP A 538 -10.23 12.87 7.58
CA ASP A 538 -10.63 11.66 8.27
C ASP A 538 -11.32 10.69 7.29
N PHE A 539 -10.69 9.54 7.00
CA PHE A 539 -11.34 8.44 6.27
C PHE A 539 -11.89 7.43 7.26
N ILE A 540 -13.19 7.14 7.20
CA ILE A 540 -13.87 6.27 8.17
C ILE A 540 -14.61 5.16 7.42
N ASP A 541 -14.37 3.91 7.78
CA ASP A 541 -15.12 2.75 7.31
C ASP A 541 -15.77 2.05 8.50
N HIS A 542 -17.10 2.10 8.55
CA HIS A 542 -17.91 1.51 9.62
C HIS A 542 -18.07 -0.01 9.50
N ALA A 543 -17.83 -0.58 8.31
CA ALA A 543 -17.89 -2.02 8.06
C ALA A 543 -16.56 -2.71 8.40
N ALA A 544 -15.43 -2.02 8.19
CA ALA A 544 -14.11 -2.49 8.61
C ALA A 544 -13.90 -2.20 10.10
N LEU A 545 -13.71 -3.23 10.93
CA LEU A 545 -13.57 -3.07 12.38
C LEU A 545 -12.14 -3.37 12.85
N VAL A 546 -11.56 -2.46 13.62
CA VAL A 546 -10.28 -2.62 14.34
C VAL A 546 -10.56 -2.55 15.83
N GLY A 547 -10.28 -3.62 16.57
CA GLY A 547 -10.58 -3.70 18.01
C GLY A 547 -12.07 -3.55 18.37
N GLY A 548 -12.97 -3.76 17.40
CA GLY A 548 -14.42 -3.58 17.55
C GLY A 548 -14.95 -2.16 17.26
N SER A 549 -14.06 -1.24 16.87
CA SER A 549 -14.41 0.12 16.41
C SER A 549 -14.24 0.24 14.89
N PRO A 550 -14.95 1.17 14.22
CA PRO A 550 -14.69 1.50 12.81
C PRO A 550 -13.21 1.77 12.53
N LEU A 551 -12.74 1.35 11.36
CA LEU A 551 -11.45 1.76 10.83
C LEU A 551 -11.53 3.25 10.52
N LYS A 552 -10.70 4.04 11.20
CA LYS A 552 -10.52 5.47 10.93
C LYS A 552 -9.07 5.70 10.54
N LEU A 553 -8.80 6.48 9.50
CA LEU A 553 -7.47 7.00 9.13
C LEU A 553 -7.52 8.52 9.23
N THR A 554 -6.70 9.12 10.10
CA THR A 554 -6.60 10.57 10.25
C THR A 554 -5.32 11.05 9.58
N ILE A 555 -5.47 11.91 8.59
CA ILE A 555 -4.35 12.50 7.83
C ILE A 555 -4.32 13.99 8.12
N ASP A 556 -3.25 14.43 8.76
CA ASP A 556 -3.05 15.83 9.14
C ASP A 556 -2.23 16.53 8.07
N GLY A 557 -2.82 17.57 7.50
CA GLY A 557 -2.22 18.39 6.46
C GLY A 557 -1.37 19.52 7.03
N VAL A 558 -0.90 20.40 6.15
CA VAL A 558 -0.11 21.58 6.56
C VAL A 558 -1.00 22.69 7.10
N ASP A 559 -1.58 22.52 8.29
CA ASP A 559 -2.48 23.51 8.89
C ASP A 559 -1.98 24.00 10.26
N TRP A 560 -1.86 25.32 10.42
CA TRP A 560 -1.66 25.96 11.73
C TRP A 560 -2.56 27.18 11.86
N PRO A 561 -3.47 27.25 12.85
CA PRO A 561 -3.71 26.33 13.98
C PRO A 561 -4.46 25.03 13.60
N PRO A 562 -4.63 24.05 14.53
CA PRO A 562 -5.39 22.83 14.24
C PRO A 562 -6.76 23.14 13.64
N ALA A 563 -6.96 22.72 12.41
CA ALA A 563 -8.19 22.92 11.66
C ALA A 563 -9.20 21.80 11.95
N PRO A 564 -10.51 22.04 11.81
CA PRO A 564 -11.47 20.94 11.69
C PRO A 564 -11.09 20.03 10.50
N SER A 565 -11.43 18.74 10.57
CA SER A 565 -11.14 17.78 9.50
C SER A 565 -12.31 17.66 8.53
N HIS A 566 -12.01 17.51 7.25
CA HIS A 566 -12.92 16.93 6.25
C HIS A 566 -13.12 15.44 6.56
N GLN A 567 -14.33 14.91 6.39
CA GLN A 567 -14.67 13.53 6.64
C GLN A 567 -15.11 12.82 5.36
N ILE A 568 -14.57 11.63 5.15
CA ILE A 568 -15.00 10.70 4.13
C ILE A 568 -15.42 9.42 4.83
N ALA A 569 -16.73 9.24 5.03
CA ALA A 569 -17.29 8.17 5.84
C ALA A 569 -18.10 7.18 5.02
N PHE A 570 -17.81 5.89 5.18
CA PHE A 570 -18.49 4.79 4.54
C PHE A 570 -19.23 3.94 5.59
N GLY A 571 -20.56 3.88 5.46
CA GLY A 571 -21.45 3.07 6.28
C GLY A 571 -21.41 1.58 5.92
N THR A 572 -22.34 0.85 6.51
CA THR A 572 -22.44 -0.61 6.46
C THR A 572 -23.59 -1.05 5.54
N ASN A 573 -23.97 -2.32 5.60
CA ASN A 573 -25.19 -2.83 4.98
C ASN A 573 -26.38 -2.84 5.97
N ASN A 574 -26.28 -2.14 7.10
CA ASN A 574 -27.33 -1.96 8.09
C ASN A 574 -27.64 -0.46 8.26
N ALA A 575 -28.72 -0.15 8.98
CA ALA A 575 -29.06 1.23 9.30
C ALA A 575 -27.96 1.93 10.12
N ASP A 576 -27.35 2.94 9.51
CA ASP A 576 -26.28 3.76 10.05
C ASP A 576 -26.73 5.19 10.35
N ASN A 577 -25.96 5.87 11.21
CA ASN A 577 -26.20 7.27 11.55
C ASN A 577 -24.90 8.06 11.39
N LEU A 578 -24.72 8.60 10.19
CA LEU A 578 -23.50 9.27 9.75
C LEU A 578 -23.65 10.79 9.93
N HIS A 579 -22.64 11.39 10.54
CA HIS A 579 -22.58 12.84 10.76
C HIS A 579 -21.21 13.35 10.33
N GLY A 580 -21.19 14.33 9.44
CA GLY A 580 -19.96 15.06 9.14
C GLY A 580 -19.67 16.15 10.17
N GLY A 581 -18.67 16.97 9.86
CA GLY A 581 -18.09 18.03 10.65
C GLY A 581 -18.55 19.42 10.23
N ALA A 582 -17.57 20.31 10.08
CA ALA A 582 -17.78 21.74 9.80
C ALA A 582 -17.17 22.18 8.46
N LEU A 583 -16.58 21.23 7.73
CA LEU A 583 -15.98 21.40 6.42
C LEU A 583 -16.69 20.47 5.43
N ASP A 584 -16.35 20.58 4.15
CA ASP A 584 -16.95 19.76 3.10
C ASP A 584 -16.67 18.27 3.31
N ASP A 585 -17.71 17.50 3.62
CA ASP A 585 -17.65 16.08 3.92
C ASP A 585 -18.29 15.21 2.83
N ASN A 586 -17.85 13.96 2.69
CA ASN A 586 -18.49 12.95 1.84
C ASN A 586 -18.99 11.79 2.71
N LEU A 587 -20.31 11.60 2.79
CA LEU A 587 -20.94 10.55 3.59
C LEU A 587 -21.67 9.55 2.68
N TYR A 588 -21.35 8.27 2.83
CA TYR A 588 -21.93 7.16 2.09
C TYR A 588 -22.65 6.21 3.06
N GLY A 589 -23.98 6.14 3.04
CA GLY A 589 -24.80 5.29 3.92
C GLY A 589 -24.59 3.80 3.68
N GLY A 590 -24.61 3.40 2.41
CA GLY A 590 -24.38 2.02 2.00
C GLY A 590 -25.70 1.29 1.76
N GLY A 591 -26.00 0.28 2.56
CA GLY A 591 -27.31 -0.36 2.53
C GLY A 591 -27.97 -0.22 3.89
N GLY A 592 -29.28 0.00 3.95
CA GLY A 592 -29.93 0.12 5.25
C GLY A 592 -31.10 1.08 5.26
N ALA A 593 -31.19 1.86 6.31
CA ALA A 593 -32.16 2.93 6.42
C ALA A 593 -31.44 4.02 7.19
N ASP A 594 -30.61 4.74 6.45
CA ASP A 594 -29.51 5.49 7.00
C ASP A 594 -29.95 6.91 7.31
N ILE A 595 -29.28 7.52 8.29
CA ILE A 595 -29.46 8.92 8.62
C ILE A 595 -28.16 9.63 8.30
N LEU A 596 -28.19 10.52 7.31
CA LEU A 596 -27.04 11.29 6.86
C LEU A 596 -27.24 12.75 7.23
N THR A 597 -26.33 13.29 8.05
CA THR A 597 -26.28 14.71 8.41
C THR A 597 -24.92 15.27 8.03
N GLY A 598 -24.86 16.08 6.97
CA GLY A 598 -23.61 16.65 6.47
C GLY A 598 -22.85 17.43 7.56
N GLY A 599 -23.47 18.48 8.09
CA GLY A 599 -22.80 19.30 9.11
C GLY A 599 -22.74 20.72 8.59
N GLY A 600 -21.66 21.45 8.85
CA GLY A 600 -21.38 22.68 8.09
C GLY A 600 -20.41 22.37 6.95
N GLY A 601 -20.44 23.12 5.86
CA GLY A 601 -19.62 22.83 4.68
C GLY A 601 -20.52 22.71 3.45
N ASN A 602 -20.01 22.23 2.33
CA ASN A 602 -20.84 21.80 1.22
C ASN A 602 -20.68 20.30 1.06
N ASP A 603 -21.62 19.55 1.64
CA ASP A 603 -21.43 18.11 1.84
C ASP A 603 -21.97 17.29 0.66
N TYR A 604 -21.34 16.14 0.41
CA TYR A 604 -21.81 15.13 -0.54
C TYR A 604 -22.41 13.95 0.23
N LEU A 605 -23.71 13.72 0.08
CA LEU A 605 -24.47 12.71 0.82
C LEU A 605 -25.02 11.65 -0.15
N GLU A 606 -24.62 10.40 0.04
CA GLU A 606 -25.08 9.26 -0.75
C GLU A 606 -25.68 8.20 0.17
N GLY A 607 -27.01 8.03 0.18
CA GLY A 607 -27.68 7.07 1.06
C GLY A 607 -27.39 5.62 0.64
N GLY A 608 -27.44 5.36 -0.67
CA GLY A 608 -27.24 4.04 -1.23
C GLY A 608 -28.57 3.30 -1.39
N THR A 609 -28.69 2.10 -0.83
CA THR A 609 -29.93 1.30 -0.94
C THR A 609 -30.72 1.28 0.36
N GLY A 610 -32.04 1.38 0.25
CA GLY A 610 -32.95 1.33 1.39
C GLY A 610 -33.58 2.69 1.70
N TYR A 611 -34.26 2.84 2.84
CA TYR A 611 -35.05 4.06 3.10
C TYR A 611 -34.24 5.08 3.89
N ASP A 612 -33.59 6.00 3.17
CA ASP A 612 -32.61 6.90 3.78
C ASP A 612 -33.21 8.25 4.17
N THR A 613 -32.61 8.90 5.18
CA THR A 613 -33.02 10.19 5.70
C THR A 613 -31.86 11.17 5.63
N TYR A 614 -32.00 12.18 4.78
CA TYR A 614 -31.03 13.27 4.63
C TYR A 614 -31.46 14.47 5.47
N VAL A 615 -30.62 14.90 6.41
CA VAL A 615 -30.94 15.98 7.35
C VAL A 615 -30.18 17.25 6.99
N ILE A 616 -30.92 18.23 6.47
CA ILE A 616 -30.40 19.52 6.01
C ILE A 616 -30.88 20.61 6.97
N ASN A 617 -29.96 21.16 7.78
CA ASN A 617 -30.27 22.20 8.75
C ASN A 617 -29.80 23.59 8.28
N ALA A 618 -30.23 24.64 8.98
CA ALA A 618 -29.80 26.00 8.66
C ALA A 618 -28.35 26.21 9.10
N GLY A 619 -27.53 26.80 8.22
CA GLY A 619 -26.09 26.97 8.47
C GLY A 619 -25.25 25.75 8.10
N ASN A 620 -25.87 24.73 7.50
CA ASN A 620 -25.16 23.55 7.00
C ASN A 620 -24.37 23.81 5.72
N GLY A 621 -24.52 24.98 5.10
CA GLY A 621 -24.01 25.26 3.76
C GLY A 621 -24.87 24.61 2.67
N PHE A 622 -24.28 24.29 1.52
CA PHE A 622 -24.99 23.82 0.33
C PHE A 622 -24.65 22.36 0.03
N ASP A 623 -25.57 21.46 0.38
CA ASP A 623 -25.33 20.02 0.29
C ASP A 623 -25.77 19.46 -1.08
N THR A 624 -25.17 18.33 -1.47
CA THR A 624 -25.56 17.53 -2.64
C THR A 624 -25.99 16.14 -2.19
N ILE A 625 -27.14 15.67 -2.68
CA ILE A 625 -27.64 14.31 -2.47
C ILE A 625 -27.56 13.53 -3.78
N VAL A 626 -27.05 12.30 -3.69
CA VAL A 626 -27.24 11.25 -4.70
C VAL A 626 -27.91 10.07 -4.02
N ASP A 627 -29.03 9.61 -4.57
CA ASP A 627 -29.75 8.45 -4.05
C ASP A 627 -30.00 7.48 -5.19
N VAL A 628 -29.40 6.29 -5.11
CA VAL A 628 -29.29 5.38 -6.26
C VAL A 628 -30.56 4.54 -6.47
N ASP A 629 -31.41 4.40 -5.47
CA ASP A 629 -32.69 3.68 -5.57
C ASP A 629 -33.94 4.57 -5.44
N GLY A 630 -33.74 5.85 -5.07
CA GLY A 630 -34.75 6.88 -4.94
C GLY A 630 -35.64 6.71 -3.70
N LEU A 631 -35.31 5.84 -2.75
CA LEU A 631 -36.12 5.55 -1.57
C LEU A 631 -35.63 6.36 -0.37
N GLY A 632 -36.46 7.28 0.14
CA GLY A 632 -36.05 8.01 1.32
C GLY A 632 -36.88 9.24 1.63
N VAL A 633 -36.25 10.18 2.32
CA VAL A 633 -36.81 11.49 2.66
C VAL A 633 -35.71 12.53 2.88
N VAL A 634 -35.94 13.74 2.36
CA VAL A 634 -35.14 14.93 2.70
C VAL A 634 -35.85 15.71 3.80
N LYS A 635 -35.13 16.00 4.89
CA LYS A 635 -35.61 16.81 6.01
C LYS A 635 -34.92 18.16 6.02
N LEU A 636 -35.63 19.21 5.61
CA LEU A 636 -35.17 20.60 5.69
C LEU A 636 -35.68 21.24 6.96
N GLY A 637 -34.77 21.64 7.86
CA GLY A 637 -35.13 22.29 9.13
C GLY A 637 -36.10 21.46 9.99
N GLY A 638 -36.04 20.13 9.87
CA GLY A 638 -36.93 19.17 10.54
C GLY A 638 -38.29 18.94 9.84
N ILE A 639 -38.51 19.50 8.65
CA ILE A 639 -39.70 19.29 7.83
C ILE A 639 -39.38 18.31 6.70
N ASP A 640 -40.16 17.24 6.56
CA ASP A 640 -40.07 16.35 5.40
C ASP A 640 -40.48 17.11 4.13
N ALA A 641 -39.55 17.30 3.19
CA ALA A 641 -39.83 17.85 1.89
C ALA A 641 -40.52 16.77 1.03
N LYS A 642 -41.85 16.82 0.91
CA LYS A 642 -42.65 15.83 0.14
C LYS A 642 -43.32 16.42 -1.09
N GLY A 643 -43.04 17.68 -1.42
CA GLY A 643 -43.76 18.40 -2.46
C GLY A 643 -45.27 18.39 -2.24
N SER A 644 -46.03 18.09 -3.30
CA SER A 644 -47.49 17.96 -3.28
C SER A 644 -48.01 16.84 -2.37
N ALA A 645 -47.19 15.84 -2.02
CA ALA A 645 -47.56 14.75 -1.12
C ALA A 645 -47.54 15.15 0.37
N THR A 646 -47.15 16.39 0.69
CA THR A 646 -47.15 16.91 2.06
C THR A 646 -48.56 16.93 2.67
N PRO A 647 -48.78 16.28 3.83
CA PRO A 647 -50.12 16.14 4.41
C PRO A 647 -50.83 17.48 4.66
N GLY A 648 -52.03 17.60 4.09
CA GLY A 648 -52.91 18.72 4.32
C GLY A 648 -52.57 19.99 3.56
N LEU A 649 -51.60 19.99 2.63
CA LEU A 649 -51.44 21.11 1.69
C LEU A 649 -52.70 21.25 0.83
N ASN A 650 -53.14 22.50 0.64
CA ASN A 650 -54.19 22.84 -0.31
C ASN A 650 -53.56 23.50 -1.54
N THR A 651 -54.36 23.78 -2.58
CA THR A 651 -53.88 24.36 -3.85
C THR A 651 -53.41 25.82 -3.76
N LEU A 652 -53.61 26.50 -2.63
CA LEU A 652 -53.02 27.82 -2.37
C LEU A 652 -51.63 27.68 -1.76
N ASP A 653 -51.44 26.65 -0.91
CA ASP A 653 -50.15 26.37 -0.29
C ASP A 653 -49.20 25.66 -1.27
N TRP A 654 -49.68 24.74 -2.12
CA TRP A 654 -48.91 24.09 -3.18
C TRP A 654 -49.28 24.63 -4.57
N HIS A 655 -48.31 25.25 -5.25
CA HIS A 655 -48.53 25.76 -6.61
C HIS A 655 -47.22 25.77 -7.41
N ALA A 656 -47.34 25.60 -8.73
CA ALA A 656 -46.22 25.77 -9.65
C ALA A 656 -46.06 27.27 -9.96
N VAL A 657 -44.85 27.79 -9.78
CA VAL A 657 -44.50 29.17 -10.10
C VAL A 657 -44.11 29.29 -11.58
N ASP A 658 -43.56 28.21 -12.16
CA ASP A 658 -43.29 28.08 -13.59
C ASP A 658 -43.22 26.59 -14.02
N SER A 659 -42.65 26.28 -15.19
CA SER A 659 -42.56 24.90 -15.73
C SER A 659 -41.69 23.95 -14.90
N ASP A 660 -40.80 24.49 -14.08
CA ASP A 660 -39.72 23.79 -13.40
C ASP A 660 -39.62 24.18 -11.92
N THR A 661 -40.44 25.11 -11.43
CA THR A 661 -40.44 25.55 -10.03
C THR A 661 -41.80 25.34 -9.37
N TRP A 662 -41.78 24.72 -8.19
CA TRP A 662 -42.93 24.57 -7.31
C TRP A 662 -42.65 25.16 -5.94
N VAL A 663 -43.69 25.69 -5.30
CA VAL A 663 -43.60 26.29 -3.96
C VAL A 663 -44.63 25.68 -3.04
N ASP A 664 -44.15 25.23 -1.89
CA ASP A 664 -44.92 24.99 -0.67
C ASP A 664 -44.86 26.26 0.21
N GLN A 665 -45.87 27.12 0.06
CA GLN A 665 -45.95 28.38 0.81
C GLN A 665 -46.10 28.18 2.31
N ARG A 666 -46.68 27.05 2.75
CA ARG A 666 -46.93 26.79 4.17
C ARG A 666 -45.62 26.53 4.90
N ASN A 667 -44.78 25.70 4.31
CA ASN A 667 -43.50 25.33 4.89
C ASN A 667 -42.35 26.22 4.40
N GLY A 668 -42.61 27.11 3.43
CA GLY A 668 -41.61 28.01 2.86
C GLY A 668 -40.56 27.27 2.04
N ILE A 669 -40.95 26.17 1.37
CA ILE A 669 -40.04 25.33 0.60
C ILE A 669 -40.24 25.60 -0.90
N THR A 670 -39.16 25.83 -1.62
CA THR A 670 -39.11 25.93 -3.08
C THR A 670 -38.41 24.71 -3.65
N TYR A 671 -38.96 24.15 -4.73
CA TYR A 671 -38.43 23.04 -5.49
C TYR A 671 -38.17 23.52 -6.90
N THR A 672 -36.93 23.51 -7.37
CA THR A 672 -36.55 23.91 -8.72
C THR A 672 -35.91 22.73 -9.44
N ARG A 673 -36.56 22.24 -10.49
CA ARG A 673 -36.08 21.16 -11.34
C ARG A 673 -35.19 21.73 -12.44
N SER A 674 -34.08 21.07 -12.74
CA SER A 674 -33.31 21.30 -13.96
C SER A 674 -32.99 19.97 -14.63
N VAL A 675 -32.63 20.02 -15.91
CA VAL A 675 -32.03 18.89 -16.62
C VAL A 675 -30.71 19.40 -17.15
N VAL A 676 -29.61 18.78 -16.71
CA VAL A 676 -28.25 19.17 -17.07
C VAL A 676 -27.59 17.97 -17.73
N SER A 677 -27.16 18.10 -18.98
CA SER A 677 -26.51 16.99 -19.72
C SER A 677 -27.32 15.67 -19.68
N GLY A 678 -28.66 15.77 -19.67
CA GLY A 678 -29.59 14.63 -19.60
C GLY A 678 -29.88 14.09 -18.19
N GLU A 679 -29.16 14.54 -17.16
CA GLU A 679 -29.45 14.21 -15.76
C GLU A 679 -30.51 15.16 -15.20
N THR A 680 -31.58 14.61 -14.61
CA THR A 680 -32.57 15.45 -13.91
C THR A 680 -32.07 15.77 -12.50
N ARG A 681 -32.18 17.04 -12.11
CA ARG A 681 -31.77 17.54 -10.81
C ARG A 681 -32.87 18.33 -10.14
N LEU A 682 -32.88 18.32 -8.81
CA LEU A 682 -33.87 19.04 -8.02
C LEU A 682 -33.19 19.83 -6.90
N LEU A 683 -33.20 21.15 -7.02
CA LEU A 683 -32.82 22.06 -5.93
C LEU A 683 -34.01 22.22 -4.98
N VAL A 684 -33.82 21.88 -3.71
CA VAL A 684 -34.83 22.07 -2.66
C VAL A 684 -34.31 23.08 -1.64
N LYS A 685 -35.09 24.11 -1.36
CA LYS A 685 -34.66 25.24 -0.54
C LYS A 685 -35.70 25.66 0.48
N GLN A 686 -35.25 25.94 1.70
CA GLN A 686 -36.05 26.51 2.79
C GLN A 686 -35.21 27.53 3.59
N GLY A 687 -35.48 28.82 3.42
CA GLY A 687 -34.68 29.87 4.08
C GLY A 687 -33.21 29.79 3.67
N ASP A 688 -32.33 29.56 4.66
CA ASP A 688 -30.88 29.40 4.48
C ASP A 688 -30.44 27.94 4.29
N SER A 689 -31.38 26.99 4.33
CA SER A 689 -31.11 25.58 4.03
C SER A 689 -31.37 25.31 2.55
N SER A 690 -30.42 24.70 1.87
CA SER A 690 -30.53 24.32 0.47
C SER A 690 -29.81 23.02 0.21
N VAL A 691 -30.38 22.18 -0.66
CA VAL A 691 -29.77 20.93 -1.11
C VAL A 691 -30.08 20.68 -2.57
N LEU A 692 -29.08 20.19 -3.31
CA LEU A 692 -29.25 19.73 -4.68
C LEU A 692 -29.35 18.21 -4.71
N ILE A 693 -30.44 17.68 -5.26
CA ILE A 693 -30.61 16.25 -5.49
C ILE A 693 -30.26 15.95 -6.94
N LYS A 694 -29.26 15.10 -7.16
CA LYS A 694 -28.80 14.64 -8.48
C LYS A 694 -29.49 13.31 -8.85
N GLY A 695 -29.69 13.08 -10.16
CA GLY A 695 -30.44 11.92 -10.67
C GLY A 695 -31.92 11.84 -10.23
N TRP A 696 -32.54 12.96 -9.85
CA TRP A 696 -33.89 12.95 -9.28
C TRP A 696 -34.97 12.56 -10.31
N SER A 697 -35.95 11.76 -9.88
CA SER A 697 -37.17 11.48 -10.65
C SER A 697 -38.42 11.73 -9.80
N ASP A 698 -39.59 11.98 -10.43
CA ASP A 698 -40.82 12.26 -9.67
C ASP A 698 -41.18 11.08 -8.76
N ASP A 699 -41.51 11.38 -7.50
CA ASP A 699 -41.69 10.46 -6.36
C ASP A 699 -40.38 9.93 -5.71
N ALA A 700 -39.20 10.20 -6.29
CA ALA A 700 -37.93 9.90 -5.62
C ALA A 700 -37.80 10.72 -4.33
N LEU A 701 -37.31 10.07 -3.27
CA LEU A 701 -37.23 10.57 -1.89
C LEU A 701 -38.61 10.99 -1.33
N GLY A 702 -39.69 10.46 -1.88
CA GLY A 702 -41.06 10.81 -1.54
C GLY A 702 -41.46 12.24 -1.94
N ILE A 703 -40.69 12.88 -2.83
CA ILE A 703 -40.97 14.21 -3.35
C ILE A 703 -41.83 14.06 -4.60
N VAL A 704 -43.10 14.49 -4.53
CA VAL A 704 -44.00 14.48 -5.69
C VAL A 704 -44.26 15.91 -6.12
N LEU A 705 -43.82 16.29 -7.32
CA LEU A 705 -44.05 17.64 -7.84
C LEU A 705 -45.43 17.75 -8.51
N GLY A 706 -45.80 16.74 -9.30
CA GLY A 706 -47.08 16.66 -10.00
C GLY A 706 -47.40 17.86 -10.92
N ALA A 707 -48.60 17.86 -11.52
CA ALA A 707 -49.09 18.99 -12.31
C ALA A 707 -49.59 20.10 -11.37
N GLY A 708 -48.72 21.03 -10.98
CA GLY A 708 -49.13 22.22 -10.25
C GLY A 708 -50.16 23.04 -11.06
N ALA A 709 -51.02 23.81 -10.38
CA ALA A 709 -51.82 24.82 -11.08
C ALA A 709 -50.86 25.86 -11.69
N PRO A 710 -50.88 26.10 -13.01
CA PRO A 710 -49.87 26.92 -13.66
C PRO A 710 -50.00 28.38 -13.22
N ALA A 711 -48.93 28.94 -12.66
CA ALA A 711 -48.67 30.35 -12.87
C ALA A 711 -48.22 30.57 -14.33
N THR A 712 -48.56 31.73 -14.88
CA THR A 712 -48.28 32.13 -16.26
C THR A 712 -46.79 31.93 -16.61
N ALA A 713 -46.54 31.22 -17.71
CA ALA A 713 -45.31 30.95 -18.48
C ALA A 713 -43.92 31.47 -18.00
N SER A 714 -42.99 30.55 -17.77
CA SER A 714 -41.54 30.76 -18.00
C SER A 714 -41.22 30.69 -19.50
N ASN A 715 -40.16 31.37 -19.92
CA ASN A 715 -39.60 31.25 -21.27
C ASN A 715 -38.33 30.39 -21.22
N SER A 716 -38.25 29.41 -22.12
CA SER A 716 -37.05 28.59 -22.35
C SER A 716 -36.34 29.07 -23.61
N LEU A 717 -35.05 29.40 -23.52
CA LEU A 717 -34.17 29.63 -24.67
C LEU A 717 -33.32 28.37 -24.89
N ILE A 718 -33.40 27.79 -26.08
CA ILE A 718 -32.67 26.58 -26.48
C ILE A 718 -31.81 26.93 -27.70
N GLY A 719 -30.51 26.73 -27.60
CA GLY A 719 -29.54 26.90 -28.69
C GLY A 719 -29.69 25.87 -29.81
N THR A 720 -29.04 26.10 -30.96
CA THR A 720 -28.96 25.13 -32.06
C THR A 720 -27.58 24.46 -32.09
N GLN A 721 -27.40 23.32 -32.79
CA GLN A 721 -26.15 22.50 -32.79
C GLN A 721 -24.91 23.17 -33.44
N SER A 722 -24.81 24.49 -33.45
CA SER A 722 -23.65 25.23 -33.95
C SER A 722 -23.47 26.55 -33.19
N VAL A 723 -22.23 26.79 -32.73
CA VAL A 723 -21.67 28.03 -32.15
C VAL A 723 -22.59 29.25 -32.29
N ASP A 724 -23.33 29.60 -31.23
CA ASP A 724 -24.26 30.72 -31.22
C ASP A 724 -23.81 31.82 -30.21
N GLN A 725 -23.92 33.10 -30.62
CA GLN A 725 -23.77 34.27 -29.73
C GLN A 725 -25.15 34.80 -29.34
N LEU A 726 -25.57 34.61 -28.09
CA LEU A 726 -26.82 35.17 -27.55
C LEU A 726 -26.53 36.51 -26.83
N ILE A 727 -26.79 37.65 -27.49
CA ILE A 727 -26.52 38.99 -26.93
C ILE A 727 -27.82 39.79 -26.77
N ASN A 728 -28.00 40.47 -25.64
CA ASN A 728 -28.93 41.59 -25.48
C ASN A 728 -28.21 42.78 -24.82
N LEU A 729 -27.81 43.80 -25.60
CA LEU A 729 -27.21 45.04 -25.07
C LEU A 729 -27.76 46.26 -25.80
N ASP A 730 -28.22 47.26 -25.05
CA ASP A 730 -28.22 48.66 -25.49
C ASP A 730 -26.97 49.35 -24.95
N MET A 731 -25.84 49.22 -25.67
CA MET A 731 -24.73 50.17 -25.60
C MET A 731 -24.13 50.33 -26.99
N ALA A 732 -24.29 51.54 -27.53
CA ALA A 732 -23.88 51.95 -28.86
C ALA A 732 -22.36 51.80 -29.10
N GLY A 733 -21.99 51.11 -30.18
CA GLY A 733 -20.71 51.36 -30.85
C GLY A 733 -19.90 50.18 -31.38
N TRP A 734 -20.51 49.14 -31.95
CA TRP A 734 -19.87 48.27 -32.96
C TRP A 734 -20.93 47.78 -33.98
N ASP A 735 -20.64 47.92 -35.29
CA ASP A 735 -21.55 47.77 -36.44
C ASP A 735 -21.73 46.30 -36.94
N GLU A 736 -23.00 45.86 -37.08
CA GLU A 736 -23.68 45.06 -38.16
C GLU A 736 -23.18 43.63 -38.59
N ILE A 737 -23.95 42.57 -38.95
CA ILE A 737 -25.33 41.93 -38.87
C ILE A 737 -25.13 40.43 -39.37
N VAL A 738 -25.90 39.35 -39.06
CA VAL A 738 -27.06 38.67 -39.77
C VAL A 738 -27.02 37.18 -39.34
N ASP A 739 -28.10 36.53 -38.84
CA ASP A 739 -28.96 35.67 -39.69
C ASP A 739 -30.46 35.65 -39.30
N ALA A 740 -31.23 35.39 -40.36
CA ALA A 740 -32.64 35.58 -40.56
C ALA A 740 -33.52 34.47 -39.97
N GLY A 741 -34.54 34.87 -39.20
CA GLY A 741 -35.61 33.97 -38.81
C GLY A 741 -36.32 34.45 -37.56
N GLY A 742 -36.98 35.61 -37.66
CA GLY A 742 -37.49 36.33 -36.50
C GLY A 742 -38.42 35.55 -35.58
N ILE A 743 -38.14 35.64 -34.28
CA ILE A 743 -39.12 35.98 -33.25
C ILE A 743 -38.41 36.98 -32.31
N HIS A 744 -38.86 38.23 -32.30
CA HIS A 744 -38.63 39.12 -31.18
C HIS A 744 -39.25 38.49 -29.93
N ASN A 745 -38.49 38.24 -28.87
CA ASN A 745 -39.10 38.23 -27.54
C ASN A 745 -38.16 38.89 -26.54
N GLN A 746 -38.61 40.01 -26.02
CA GLN A 746 -37.93 40.80 -24.99
C GLN A 746 -37.90 39.97 -23.70
N ALA A 747 -36.72 39.79 -23.10
CA ALA A 747 -36.63 39.45 -21.69
C ALA A 747 -37.44 40.50 -20.90
N ILE A 748 -38.41 40.06 -20.11
CA ILE A 748 -39.21 40.95 -19.26
C ILE A 748 -38.47 40.98 -17.91
N PRO A 749 -37.94 42.14 -17.48
CA PRO A 749 -37.26 42.25 -16.19
C PRO A 749 -38.14 41.71 -15.05
N GLY A 750 -37.61 40.78 -14.25
CA GLY A 750 -38.28 40.20 -13.08
C GLY A 750 -38.85 38.78 -13.23
N TRP A 751 -38.40 38.01 -14.22
CA TRP A 751 -38.83 36.63 -14.51
C TRP A 751 -37.63 35.70 -14.66
N ARG A 752 -37.71 34.48 -14.12
CA ARG A 752 -36.67 33.43 -14.24
C ARG A 752 -36.52 32.94 -15.67
N ASN A 753 -35.28 32.81 -16.17
CA ASN A 753 -34.98 32.34 -17.53
C ASN A 753 -34.26 30.98 -17.54
N ARG A 754 -34.37 30.25 -18.66
CA ARG A 754 -33.64 28.99 -18.92
C ARG A 754 -32.79 29.11 -20.18
N TYR A 755 -31.52 28.74 -20.08
CA TYR A 755 -30.52 28.78 -21.15
C TYR A 755 -29.93 27.37 -21.37
N GLU A 756 -29.96 26.88 -22.60
CA GLU A 756 -29.35 25.60 -23.00
C GLU A 756 -28.47 25.79 -24.24
N GLY A 757 -27.15 25.61 -24.15
CA GLY A 757 -26.22 25.76 -25.30
C GLY A 757 -26.18 24.55 -26.24
N GLN A 758 -26.53 23.36 -25.74
CA GLN A 758 -26.60 22.09 -26.51
C GLN A 758 -25.24 21.55 -26.93
N GLY A 759 -24.67 22.00 -28.05
CA GLY A 759 -23.42 21.42 -28.55
C GLY A 759 -22.64 22.36 -29.47
N GLY A 760 -21.34 22.48 -29.22
CA GLY A 760 -20.49 23.56 -29.74
C GLY A 760 -19.77 24.26 -28.60
N ALA A 761 -19.03 25.32 -28.92
CA ALA A 761 -18.53 26.25 -27.91
C ALA A 761 -19.45 27.47 -27.92
N ASP A 762 -20.19 27.69 -26.83
CA ASP A 762 -21.29 28.66 -26.73
C ASP A 762 -20.95 29.82 -25.78
N LEU A 763 -21.53 31.00 -26.03
CA LEU A 763 -21.41 32.18 -25.15
C LEU A 763 -22.77 32.50 -24.54
N ILE A 764 -22.94 32.25 -23.24
CA ILE A 764 -24.21 32.42 -22.52
C ILE A 764 -24.11 33.61 -21.59
N TRP A 765 -25.09 34.53 -21.59
CA TRP A 765 -25.15 35.67 -20.68
C TRP A 765 -26.53 35.75 -20.02
N THR A 766 -26.56 35.67 -18.69
CA THR A 766 -27.78 35.69 -17.85
C THR A 766 -28.12 37.10 -17.34
N ASP A 767 -29.26 37.26 -16.67
CA ASP A 767 -29.64 38.52 -16.02
C ASP A 767 -29.43 38.47 -14.47
N PHE A 768 -30.12 39.32 -13.69
CA PHE A 768 -29.91 39.46 -12.23
C PHE A 768 -31.00 38.78 -11.38
N VAL A 769 -31.76 37.83 -11.96
CA VAL A 769 -32.78 37.03 -11.25
C VAL A 769 -32.46 35.53 -11.34
N ASP A 770 -33.18 34.71 -10.56
CA ASP A 770 -32.95 33.26 -10.52
C ASP A 770 -33.02 32.61 -11.93
N ASP A 771 -31.89 32.14 -12.44
CA ASP A 771 -31.78 31.55 -13.77
C ASP A 771 -31.36 30.06 -13.74
N ILE A 772 -31.66 29.32 -14.82
CA ILE A 772 -31.16 27.96 -15.06
C ILE A 772 -30.30 27.97 -16.33
N VAL A 773 -29.07 27.50 -16.25
CA VAL A 773 -28.11 27.47 -17.36
C VAL A 773 -27.48 26.08 -17.48
N ASP A 774 -27.44 25.57 -18.71
CA ASP A 774 -26.69 24.38 -19.12
C ASP A 774 -25.92 24.71 -20.41
N GLY A 775 -24.59 24.69 -20.39
CA GLY A 775 -23.78 24.97 -21.59
C GLY A 775 -23.91 23.87 -22.64
N GLY A 776 -23.96 22.61 -22.23
CA GLY A 776 -24.11 21.49 -23.16
C GLY A 776 -22.76 20.83 -23.44
N SER A 777 -22.43 20.48 -24.68
CA SER A 777 -21.16 19.82 -25.02
C SER A 777 -20.23 20.73 -25.82
N GLY A 778 -18.99 20.90 -25.40
CA GLY A 778 -17.98 21.73 -26.04
C GLY A 778 -17.58 22.89 -25.12
N ASN A 779 -16.49 23.59 -25.45
CA ASN A 779 -15.89 24.55 -24.53
C ASN A 779 -16.69 25.86 -24.44
N ASP A 780 -17.54 25.99 -23.44
CA ASP A 780 -18.50 27.08 -23.31
C ASP A 780 -17.97 28.27 -22.49
N TYR A 781 -18.58 29.43 -22.66
CA TYR A 781 -18.28 30.66 -21.94
C TYR A 781 -19.57 31.23 -21.35
N ILE A 782 -19.78 31.06 -20.05
CA ILE A 782 -20.99 31.44 -19.33
C ILE A 782 -20.71 32.70 -18.50
N LEU A 783 -21.54 33.73 -18.64
CA LEU A 783 -21.49 34.99 -17.90
C LEU A 783 -22.78 35.13 -17.07
N ALA A 784 -22.69 34.73 -15.81
CA ALA A 784 -23.75 34.83 -14.83
C ALA A 784 -23.75 36.19 -14.11
N LEU A 785 -24.74 37.07 -14.32
CA LEU A 785 -24.75 38.39 -13.67
C LEU A 785 -25.20 38.27 -12.20
N GLY A 786 -24.48 38.91 -11.28
CA GLY A 786 -24.63 38.66 -9.84
C GLY A 786 -25.97 39.12 -9.23
N GLY A 787 -26.95 38.22 -9.15
CA GLY A 787 -28.16 38.33 -8.34
C GLY A 787 -29.15 37.20 -8.66
N GLY A 788 -29.79 36.60 -7.65
CA GLY A 788 -30.72 35.47 -7.86
C GLY A 788 -30.32 34.24 -7.06
N ALA A 789 -30.98 33.11 -7.33
CA ALA A 789 -30.64 31.78 -6.84
C ALA A 789 -30.55 30.85 -8.06
N ASP A 790 -29.40 30.89 -8.74
CA ASP A 790 -29.24 30.32 -10.07
C ASP A 790 -28.81 28.85 -10.01
N ILE A 791 -29.03 28.11 -11.09
CA ILE A 791 -28.50 26.75 -11.30
C ILE A 791 -27.72 26.78 -12.61
N ILE A 792 -26.40 26.69 -12.56
CA ILE A 792 -25.51 26.83 -13.71
C ILE A 792 -24.68 25.56 -13.87
N SER A 793 -24.58 25.06 -15.08
CA SER A 793 -23.67 23.99 -15.48
C SER A 793 -22.93 24.39 -16.73
N GLY A 794 -21.62 24.17 -16.76
CA GLY A 794 -20.83 24.23 -18.01
C GLY A 794 -21.26 23.11 -18.96
N GLY A 795 -21.32 21.88 -18.46
CA GLY A 795 -21.81 20.74 -19.25
C GLY A 795 -20.70 19.72 -19.48
N GLY A 796 -20.23 19.53 -20.71
CA GLY A 796 -19.11 18.64 -21.02
C GLY A 796 -18.06 19.34 -21.87
N ASP A 797 -16.81 18.87 -21.78
CA ASP A 797 -15.57 19.50 -22.25
C ASP A 797 -15.09 20.64 -21.32
N ASP A 798 -14.15 21.49 -21.75
CA ASP A 798 -13.49 22.49 -20.88
C ASP A 798 -14.20 23.86 -20.95
N ASP A 799 -14.92 24.24 -19.90
CA ASP A 799 -15.78 25.44 -19.87
C ASP A 799 -15.18 26.63 -19.11
N TYR A 800 -15.69 27.83 -19.36
CA TYR A 800 -15.38 29.05 -18.62
C TYR A 800 -16.65 29.69 -18.09
N ILE A 801 -16.81 29.75 -16.76
CA ILE A 801 -18.00 30.29 -16.11
C ILE A 801 -17.59 31.52 -15.29
N HIS A 802 -18.16 32.68 -15.57
CA HIS A 802 -17.99 33.89 -14.78
C HIS A 802 -19.27 34.20 -14.02
N ILE A 803 -19.19 34.51 -12.73
CA ILE A 803 -20.34 34.89 -11.90
C ILE A 803 -20.05 36.25 -11.25
N GLY A 804 -20.95 37.21 -11.38
CA GLY A 804 -20.81 38.56 -10.81
C GLY A 804 -21.00 39.67 -11.85
N ASP A 805 -20.88 40.93 -11.41
CA ASP A 805 -21.16 42.12 -12.24
C ASP A 805 -19.93 42.48 -13.11
N PRO A 806 -19.97 42.32 -14.44
CA PRO A 806 -18.90 42.71 -15.33
C PRO A 806 -19.02 44.22 -15.57
N ASP A 807 -18.35 45.04 -14.76
CA ASP A 807 -18.22 46.46 -15.08
C ASP A 807 -17.11 46.64 -16.13
N PRO A 808 -17.41 46.93 -17.42
CA PRO A 808 -16.40 46.91 -18.48
C PRO A 808 -15.59 48.22 -18.56
N LEU A 809 -15.82 49.19 -17.67
CA LEU A 809 -15.35 50.58 -17.87
C LEU A 809 -14.36 51.11 -16.83
N ASN A 810 -13.84 50.30 -15.90
CA ASN A 810 -12.90 50.85 -14.92
C ASN A 810 -11.90 49.85 -14.30
N ASP A 811 -11.39 48.89 -15.08
CA ASP A 811 -10.38 47.98 -14.56
C ASP A 811 -8.96 48.61 -14.58
N GLY A 812 -8.72 49.44 -13.58
CA GLY A 812 -7.41 49.94 -13.17
C GLY A 812 -7.11 49.60 -11.72
N GLY A 813 -7.59 48.44 -11.23
CA GLY A 813 -7.41 48.05 -9.84
C GLY A 813 -7.96 46.67 -9.51
N ALA A 814 -7.11 45.66 -9.65
CA ALA A 814 -7.21 44.34 -9.02
C ALA A 814 -8.57 43.63 -9.14
N ALA A 815 -8.87 43.11 -10.34
CA ALA A 815 -9.61 41.87 -10.43
C ALA A 815 -8.85 40.79 -9.64
N GLY A 816 -9.50 40.22 -8.61
CA GLY A 816 -9.04 38.98 -8.02
C GLY A 816 -9.26 37.86 -9.03
N LEU A 817 -8.31 37.65 -9.93
CA LEU A 817 -8.25 36.45 -10.76
C LEU A 817 -7.89 35.28 -9.82
N GLN A 818 -8.89 34.52 -9.38
CA GLN A 818 -8.65 33.17 -8.88
C GLN A 818 -8.51 32.26 -10.10
N HIS A 819 -7.30 31.75 -10.30
CA HIS A 819 -7.05 30.61 -11.17
C HIS A 819 -7.16 29.38 -10.27
N ILE A 820 -8.12 28.49 -10.53
CA ILE A 820 -8.29 27.25 -9.76
C ILE A 820 -7.65 26.09 -10.53
N PRO A 821 -6.41 25.73 -10.17
CA PRO A 821 -5.86 24.39 -10.31
C PRO A 821 -6.79 23.25 -9.98
N ASN A 822 -7.17 22.34 -10.90
CA ASN A 822 -7.83 21.08 -10.56
C ASN A 822 -7.20 20.41 -9.32
N ASN A 823 -8.03 20.10 -8.31
CA ASN A 823 -7.91 18.99 -7.35
C ASN A 823 -9.08 18.93 -6.34
N ASN A 824 -9.89 19.97 -6.19
CA ASN A 824 -11.13 19.92 -5.43
C ASN A 824 -12.29 20.27 -6.36
N ARG A 825 -13.36 19.47 -6.27
CA ARG A 825 -14.61 19.67 -7.02
C ARG A 825 -15.06 21.13 -6.87
N ASP A 826 -15.44 21.71 -7.99
CA ASP A 826 -15.70 23.12 -8.22
C ASP A 826 -16.63 23.78 -7.18
N PHE A 827 -16.14 24.81 -6.48
CA PHE A 827 -17.00 25.66 -5.64
C PHE A 827 -16.49 27.10 -5.58
N ILE A 828 -17.34 28.06 -5.97
CA ILE A 828 -17.21 29.46 -5.53
C ILE A 828 -18.61 30.05 -5.25
N PRO A 829 -18.99 30.29 -3.98
CA PRO A 829 -20.23 31.00 -3.68
C PRO A 829 -20.06 32.52 -3.84
N LEU A 830 -21.05 33.21 -4.41
CA LEU A 830 -21.22 34.67 -4.30
C LEU A 830 -22.14 35.05 -3.13
N ASP A 831 -23.13 34.20 -2.87
CA ASP A 831 -24.04 34.17 -1.73
C ASP A 831 -24.60 32.73 -1.58
N ASN A 832 -25.28 32.42 -0.47
CA ASN A 832 -25.82 31.07 -0.14
C ASN A 832 -27.01 30.65 -1.05
N LYS A 833 -27.00 31.00 -2.35
CA LYS A 833 -28.20 30.93 -3.19
C LYS A 833 -28.00 30.36 -4.59
N THR A 834 -26.82 30.46 -5.19
CA THR A 834 -26.55 30.02 -6.57
C THR A 834 -25.70 28.74 -6.60
N PHE A 835 -26.13 27.76 -7.40
CA PHE A 835 -25.42 26.51 -7.71
C PHE A 835 -24.69 26.65 -9.04
N VAL A 836 -23.39 26.37 -9.08
CA VAL A 836 -22.59 26.33 -10.31
C VAL A 836 -21.71 25.09 -10.29
N GLU A 837 -21.66 24.37 -11.40
CA GLU A 837 -20.66 23.33 -11.64
C GLU A 837 -20.04 23.50 -13.04
N GLY A 838 -18.78 23.08 -13.19
CA GLY A 838 -18.13 23.01 -14.50
C GLY A 838 -18.73 21.88 -15.34
N GLY A 839 -18.79 20.68 -14.77
CA GLY A 839 -19.32 19.50 -15.45
C GLY A 839 -18.20 18.54 -15.80
N GLY A 840 -18.14 18.07 -17.05
CA GLY A 840 -17.18 17.06 -17.49
C GLY A 840 -16.03 17.62 -18.30
N GLY A 841 -14.93 18.05 -17.67
CA GLY A 841 -13.71 18.49 -18.36
C GLY A 841 -12.75 19.20 -17.40
N ASN A 842 -11.94 20.14 -17.90
CA ASN A 842 -11.13 21.06 -17.10
C ASN A 842 -11.73 22.47 -17.15
N ASP A 843 -12.65 22.73 -16.24
CA ASP A 843 -13.45 23.95 -16.25
C ASP A 843 -12.76 25.09 -15.50
N THR A 844 -13.11 26.33 -15.85
CA THR A 844 -12.61 27.55 -15.23
C THR A 844 -13.77 28.40 -14.72
N ILE A 845 -13.98 28.41 -13.41
CA ILE A 845 -15.01 29.24 -12.78
C ILE A 845 -14.36 30.49 -12.16
N THR A 846 -14.89 31.68 -12.48
CA THR A 846 -14.41 32.98 -12.03
C THR A 846 -15.54 33.73 -11.35
N VAL A 847 -15.25 34.40 -10.23
CA VAL A 847 -16.28 35.09 -9.44
C VAL A 847 -15.87 36.50 -9.04
N THR A 848 -16.72 37.51 -9.28
CA THR A 848 -16.47 38.93 -8.93
C THR A 848 -17.41 39.46 -7.84
N ARG A 849 -16.86 40.00 -6.73
CA ARG A 849 -17.60 40.57 -5.57
C ARG A 849 -17.37 42.09 -5.40
N ARG A 850 -18.38 42.85 -4.91
CA ARG A 850 -18.21 44.20 -4.32
C ARG A 850 -17.83 44.10 -2.82
N TYR A 851 -16.71 44.72 -2.40
CA TYR A 851 -16.13 44.83 -1.04
C TYR A 851 -17.16 45.00 0.12
N TRP A 852 -17.00 44.42 1.34
CA TRP A 852 -16.10 44.71 2.50
C TRP A 852 -16.26 43.65 3.66
N PRO A 853 -15.42 43.60 4.72
CA PRO A 853 -13.96 43.54 4.79
C PRO A 853 -13.45 42.08 4.82
N LEU A 854 -12.13 41.97 4.79
CA LEU A 854 -11.34 40.86 4.30
C LEU A 854 -10.70 40.09 5.48
N ASP A 855 -11.17 38.87 5.76
CA ASP A 855 -10.36 37.83 6.40
C ASP A 855 -9.81 36.95 5.27
N ILE A 856 -8.50 36.96 5.07
CA ILE A 856 -7.82 36.13 4.06
C ILE A 856 -7.34 34.85 4.76
N ALA A 857 -7.94 33.72 4.38
CA ALA A 857 -7.28 32.41 4.38
C ALA A 857 -6.86 32.11 2.93
N LEU A 858 -5.63 31.62 2.74
CA LEU A 858 -5.11 31.18 1.44
C LEU A 858 -4.78 29.69 1.60
N ASP A 859 -5.52 28.82 0.91
CA ASP A 859 -5.26 27.39 0.78
C ASP A 859 -5.08 27.02 -0.71
N GLY A 860 -4.12 26.12 -0.99
CA GLY A 860 -3.99 25.39 -2.26
C GLY A 860 -2.62 25.45 -2.97
N PRO A 861 -2.15 24.36 -3.62
CA PRO A 861 -0.74 24.05 -3.86
C PRO A 861 -0.16 24.68 -5.14
N PHE A 862 1.05 25.23 -5.05
CA PHE A 862 1.87 25.55 -6.23
C PHE A 862 3.08 24.62 -6.31
N ALA A 863 2.93 23.49 -7.00
CA ALA A 863 4.05 22.85 -7.66
C ALA A 863 4.26 23.52 -9.02
N GLY A 864 5.07 24.58 -9.05
CA GLY A 864 5.57 25.19 -10.27
C GLY A 864 4.85 26.44 -10.77
N THR A 865 4.82 27.52 -9.98
CA THR A 865 4.42 28.84 -10.50
C THR A 865 5.10 29.97 -9.71
N ALA A 866 5.61 30.96 -10.46
CA ALA A 866 6.32 32.11 -9.94
C ALA A 866 5.36 33.10 -9.25
N PHE A 867 5.72 33.57 -8.06
CA PHE A 867 5.00 34.64 -7.37
C PHE A 867 5.64 36.00 -7.73
N SER A 868 4.86 36.94 -8.27
CA SER A 868 5.24 38.35 -8.36
C SER A 868 4.20 39.19 -7.61
N LEU A 869 4.63 39.95 -6.60
CA LEU A 869 3.81 40.95 -5.94
C LEU A 869 4.16 42.31 -6.53
N GLN A 870 3.31 42.88 -7.39
CA GLN A 870 3.53 44.21 -7.95
C GLN A 870 2.72 45.24 -7.15
N GLN A 871 3.41 46.19 -6.51
CA GLN A 871 2.79 47.42 -6.01
C GLN A 871 2.61 48.38 -7.21
N ALA A 872 1.40 48.89 -7.42
CA ALA A 872 1.09 49.74 -8.56
C ALA A 872 1.94 51.03 -8.59
N GLY A 873 2.77 51.17 -9.63
CA GLY A 873 3.39 52.43 -10.02
C GLY A 873 4.91 52.41 -10.28
N ASP A 874 5.43 51.55 -11.15
CA ASP A 874 6.67 51.86 -11.89
C ASP A 874 6.79 51.04 -13.18
N THR A 875 7.16 51.70 -14.28
CA THR A 875 7.25 51.13 -15.64
C THR A 875 8.67 50.72 -15.98
N THR A 876 9.04 49.45 -15.79
CA THR A 876 10.15 48.80 -16.50
C THR A 876 9.99 47.27 -16.49
N VAL A 877 9.98 46.67 -17.68
CA VAL A 877 9.98 45.21 -17.90
C VAL A 877 11.39 44.67 -17.63
N ALA A 878 11.50 43.63 -16.81
CA ALA A 878 12.69 42.77 -16.74
C ALA A 878 12.24 41.31 -16.60
N ASP A 879 12.37 40.56 -17.70
CA ASP A 879 12.29 39.10 -17.70
C ASP A 879 13.50 38.54 -16.91
N VAL A 880 13.26 37.64 -15.95
CA VAL A 880 14.32 36.88 -15.28
C VAL A 880 13.98 35.39 -15.33
N ALA A 881 14.63 34.68 -16.26
CA ALA A 881 14.80 33.24 -16.21
C ALA A 881 15.93 32.91 -15.21
N TRP A 882 15.70 31.97 -14.29
CA TRP A 882 16.73 31.57 -13.33
C TRP A 882 17.61 30.44 -13.85
N GLY A 883 18.86 30.80 -14.10
CA GLY A 883 20.04 29.94 -14.13
C GLY A 883 21.28 30.82 -13.92
N ALA A 884 22.07 30.50 -12.89
CA ALA A 884 23.39 31.04 -12.54
C ALA A 884 23.49 32.18 -11.49
N GLU A 885 24.54 32.03 -10.68
CA GLU A 885 25.03 32.80 -9.52
C GLU A 885 25.34 34.30 -9.79
N PHE A 886 25.14 35.19 -8.80
CA PHE A 886 26.14 36.11 -8.19
C PHE A 886 25.56 37.41 -7.55
N THR A 887 26.02 37.67 -6.33
CA THR A 887 26.35 38.94 -5.62
C THR A 887 25.72 40.31 -6.00
N GLY A 888 25.18 40.99 -4.98
CA GLY A 888 25.37 42.44 -4.75
C GLY A 888 24.11 43.32 -4.77
N CYS A 889 23.56 43.64 -3.59
CA CYS A 889 22.51 44.65 -3.43
C CYS A 889 23.06 46.08 -3.25
N ARG A 890 22.38 47.09 -3.81
CA ARG A 890 22.42 48.50 -3.38
C ARG A 890 21.01 49.09 -3.30
N PHE A 891 20.72 49.75 -2.18
CA PHE A 891 19.51 50.52 -1.88
C PHE A 891 19.62 51.99 -2.31
N PHE A 892 18.48 52.62 -2.63
CA PHE A 892 18.26 54.07 -2.48
C PHE A 892 16.90 54.38 -1.82
N PRO A 893 16.78 55.41 -0.95
CA PRO A 893 15.61 55.66 -0.10
C PRO A 893 14.72 56.81 -0.58
N GLY A 894 13.42 56.79 -0.23
CA GLY A 894 12.49 57.92 -0.36
C GLY A 894 11.14 57.67 0.33
N PRO A 895 10.42 58.70 0.86
CA PRO A 895 9.83 58.59 2.20
C PRO A 895 8.29 58.70 2.31
N ALA A 896 7.78 58.06 3.39
CA ALA A 896 6.63 58.47 4.24
C ALA A 896 5.20 58.09 3.75
N ARG A 897 4.22 57.68 4.58
CA ARG A 897 4.00 57.66 6.05
C ARG A 897 3.14 56.45 6.44
N TRP A 898 3.37 55.93 7.65
CA TRP A 898 2.66 54.80 8.27
C TRP A 898 1.39 55.24 9.03
N ALA A 899 0.40 54.35 9.09
CA ALA A 899 -0.51 54.19 10.21
C ALA A 899 -0.82 52.70 10.46
N GLY A 900 -0.02 52.10 11.35
CA GLY A 900 -0.42 51.11 12.34
C GLY A 900 -0.87 49.71 11.90
N PHE A 901 0.07 48.80 11.63
CA PHE A 901 -0.07 47.38 11.99
C PHE A 901 1.10 46.97 12.90
N GLN A 902 0.78 46.33 14.03
CA GLN A 902 1.76 45.63 14.86
C GLN A 902 1.92 44.22 14.31
N LEU A 903 3.12 43.90 13.82
CA LEU A 903 3.56 42.52 13.61
C LEU A 903 4.19 42.01 14.91
N HIS A 904 3.66 40.92 15.46
CA HIS A 904 4.39 40.10 16.42
C HIS A 904 5.04 38.93 15.70
N TRP A 905 6.34 38.77 15.94
CA TRP A 905 7.26 37.79 15.36
C TRP A 905 7.27 36.52 16.22
N LEU A 906 7.29 35.34 15.61
CA LEU A 906 7.47 34.03 16.26
C LEU A 906 8.97 33.70 16.43
N GLY A 907 9.33 33.10 17.55
CA GLY A 907 10.62 32.43 17.72
C GLY A 907 11.13 32.37 19.17
N THR A 908 11.02 31.20 19.79
CA THR A 908 11.75 30.86 21.02
C THR A 908 13.21 30.51 20.70
N ARG A 909 14.18 31.20 21.33
CA ARG A 909 15.33 30.55 22.00
C ARG A 909 15.81 31.39 23.19
N TRP A 910 16.13 30.70 24.27
CA TRP A 910 16.62 31.24 25.53
C TRP A 910 18.01 31.88 25.40
N CYS A 911 18.13 33.13 25.85
CA CYS A 911 19.30 33.69 26.51
C CYS A 911 18.80 34.55 27.69
N GLN A 912 19.32 34.32 28.89
CA GLN A 912 18.93 35.02 30.13
C GLN A 912 19.44 36.48 30.18
N PRO A 913 18.88 37.33 31.09
CA PRO A 913 18.68 38.75 30.85
C PRO A 913 19.85 39.63 31.29
N GLY A 914 20.15 40.66 30.49
CA GLY A 914 21.12 41.70 30.80
C GLY A 914 20.61 43.07 30.36
N ALA A 915 20.60 44.01 31.29
CA ALA A 915 19.91 45.28 31.24
C ALA A 915 20.53 46.35 30.29
N GLU A 916 19.65 47.26 29.87
CA GLU A 916 19.85 48.69 29.55
C GLU A 916 20.61 49.15 28.28
N ARG A 917 19.86 49.96 27.50
CA ARG A 917 20.21 51.21 26.79
C ARG A 917 21.37 51.22 25.79
N GLY A 918 21.05 51.65 24.56
CA GLY A 918 21.92 52.54 23.80
C GLY A 918 22.09 52.16 22.33
N TRP A 919 22.05 53.17 21.49
CA TRP A 919 22.12 53.10 20.03
C TRP A 919 23.43 52.53 19.48
N ALA A 920 23.29 51.84 18.34
CA ALA A 920 24.27 51.61 17.26
C ALA A 920 25.58 50.86 17.60
N THR A 921 25.68 49.60 17.15
CA THR A 921 26.80 49.02 16.38
C THR A 921 26.48 47.54 16.07
N GLU A 922 26.72 47.09 14.83
CA GLU A 922 26.51 45.70 14.39
C GLU A 922 27.46 44.71 15.11
N PRO A 923 27.04 43.47 15.38
CA PRO A 923 27.94 42.34 15.53
C PRO A 923 27.84 41.38 14.34
N VAL A 924 28.98 41.25 13.65
CA VAL A 924 29.33 40.18 12.71
C VAL A 924 29.22 38.82 13.40
N CYS A 925 28.62 37.83 12.73
CA CYS A 925 28.77 36.41 13.09
C CYS A 925 29.35 35.63 11.90
N ASN A 926 30.51 35.02 12.14
CA ASN A 926 31.30 34.21 11.22
C ASN A 926 30.67 32.82 10.99
N PHE A 927 30.81 32.31 9.76
CA PHE A 927 30.68 30.89 9.42
C PHE A 927 31.91 30.10 9.91
N PRO A 928 31.76 28.85 10.39
CA PRO A 928 32.80 27.84 10.29
C PRO A 928 32.58 26.98 9.03
N VAL A 929 33.62 26.97 8.20
CA VAL A 929 33.86 26.02 7.11
C VAL A 929 34.22 24.66 7.71
N PHE A 930 33.67 23.56 7.19
CA PHE A 930 34.33 22.26 7.24
C PHE A 930 34.61 21.75 5.83
N HIS A 931 35.86 21.35 5.64
CA HIS A 931 36.43 20.75 4.44
C HIS A 931 36.36 19.23 4.53
N HIS A 932 36.11 18.63 3.35
CA HIS A 932 36.21 17.21 2.95
C HIS A 932 35.10 16.26 3.37
#